data_AF-A0A521Q3D3-F1
#
_entry.id   AF-A0A521Q3D3-F1
#
_cell.length_a   1.000
_cell.length_b   1.000
_cell.length_c   1.000
_cell.angle_alpha   90.00
_cell.angle_beta   90.00
_cell.angle_gamma   90.00
#
_symmetry.space_group_name_H-M   'P 1'
#
loop_
_entity.id
_entity.type
_entity.pdbx_description
1 polymer ?
#
loop_
_entity_poly.entity_id
_entity_poly.type
_entity_poly.pdbx_seq_one_letter_code
_entity_poly.pdbx_strand_id
1 'polypeptide(L)'
;MRPALLVGCALTSLAIASPAMAQQLNEPQASISAPDAPVPASDDQIGFSADALEYDSNSDIVTASGAVQLLRDGNRLRADKVVWNRNSGKVEAIGNVSVTDPDGNIAYGDRFDVTDTLKDGLVDNILLVLQSGGRLAAATGTRTNGLYTLNRAAYTGCAVEDSKGCPKEPTWQINAVKVVYDPTRQRVTYTNANIELFGLPLIPLPGLSHPVGEGGGSGLMVPNLRYDRNNGFEVALPYYFKLAPNRDLTVTPHVYTDSLPMLETTFRHLYDRGAYQITGYATYGSRVATGDSSVGTPPAASQKDFRGYLDASGALQLTPEWSVDGSIRVASDRTFLRRYDINRDDRLRSTIGAQRIGQNSYFSLRGWAVQTLRAGDSQGQTPIALPVMDYRLRLKDPLLGGVLQLQANTLAITRTHGQDTQRAFSAAEWNLRTLTGMGQEVTFTGYLRGDVYHSSDNDLTPTASYAGEPGWQARGIAAAAVDMRWPFMGEAFGGVQRITPRIQIVAAPKLANLRLPNEDARAVDLEDSNLFALNRFAGYDRFEDSTRITYGLEYSLSLPDFSLQSIVGQSYRLNSRTSILPDGTGLSDRTSDIVGRTTIRYKDFISFTHRFRLDKDHLSVRRNELDATVGSRDTYAMVGYLRLNRNALAGLEDLQDREELRLGGRVQFARFWSVFGSTVIDLTDAKEDPLSMADGYEPVRHRLGIAYEDDCLTLGITWRRDYQANGDARKGNAFQLRLAFRNIGI
;
A
#
# COMPACT_ATOMS: atom_id res chain seq x y z
N MET A 1 23.52 32.08 34.81
CA MET A 1 24.42 33.07 34.18
C MET A 1 24.76 32.57 32.77
N ARG A 2 24.60 33.47 31.79
CA ARG A 2 25.05 33.50 30.37
C ARG A 2 26.09 32.43 29.89
N PRO A 3 26.26 32.20 28.56
CA PRO A 3 25.29 32.30 27.45
C PRO A 3 25.56 31.34 26.24
N ALA A 4 24.62 31.36 25.29
CA ALA A 4 24.76 31.44 23.82
C ALA A 4 25.79 30.58 23.05
N LEU A 5 25.30 29.90 22.01
CA LEU A 5 25.83 30.07 20.65
C LEU A 5 24.70 29.93 19.61
N LEU A 6 24.63 30.97 18.78
CA LEU A 6 23.68 31.28 17.73
C LEU A 6 24.54 31.38 16.44
N VAL A 7 23.89 31.16 15.29
CA VAL A 7 24.33 31.50 13.91
C VAL A 7 25.21 30.47 13.19
N GLY A 8 24.72 30.09 12.00
CA GLY A 8 25.48 29.38 10.98
C GLY A 8 24.68 29.08 9.70
N CYS A 9 23.85 30.01 9.24
CA CYS A 9 23.31 29.97 7.87
C CYS A 9 24.48 30.06 6.88
N ALA A 10 24.66 29.03 6.06
CA ALA A 10 25.45 29.12 4.83
C ALA A 10 24.58 28.64 3.67
N LEU A 11 23.92 29.61 3.03
CA LEU A 11 23.48 29.49 1.64
C LEU A 11 24.69 29.13 0.77
N THR A 12 24.63 28.01 0.07
CA THR A 12 25.44 27.81 -1.13
C THR A 12 24.52 27.39 -2.27
N SER A 13 24.36 28.36 -3.17
CA SER A 13 24.03 28.25 -4.60
C SER A 13 23.98 26.83 -5.17
N LEU A 14 22.80 26.39 -5.59
CA LEU A 14 22.65 25.38 -6.63
C LEU A 14 21.79 25.95 -7.75
N ALA A 15 22.40 25.92 -8.93
CA ALA A 15 21.97 26.58 -10.14
C ALA A 15 20.57 26.16 -10.59
N ILE A 16 19.84 27.15 -11.09
CA ILE A 16 18.61 27.00 -11.85
C ILE A 16 18.96 26.25 -13.13
N ALA A 17 18.68 24.96 -13.18
CA ALA A 17 18.57 24.23 -14.44
C ALA A 17 17.13 24.41 -14.95
N SER A 18 17.01 25.09 -16.09
CA SER A 18 15.75 25.28 -16.81
C SER A 18 15.06 23.93 -17.09
N PRO A 19 13.72 23.86 -17.07
CA PRO A 19 13.01 22.67 -17.52
C PRO A 19 13.21 22.57 -19.03
N ALA A 20 14.09 21.67 -19.48
CA ALA A 20 14.07 21.24 -20.86
C ALA A 20 12.73 20.52 -21.07
N MET A 21 11.87 21.12 -21.89
CA MET A 21 10.67 20.48 -22.40
C MET A 21 11.06 19.12 -23.00
N ALA A 22 10.68 18.03 -22.32
CA ALA A 22 10.67 16.72 -22.92
C ALA A 22 9.52 16.70 -23.93
N GLN A 23 9.83 17.06 -25.18
CA GLN A 23 8.96 16.78 -26.31
C GLN A 23 8.74 15.27 -26.40
N GLN A 24 7.48 14.90 -26.65
CA GLN A 24 7.04 13.56 -27.04
C GLN A 24 8.01 12.96 -28.08
N LEU A 25 8.72 11.91 -27.70
CA LEU A 25 9.61 11.12 -28.57
C LEU A 25 8.93 9.84 -29.07
N ASN A 26 7.61 9.91 -29.34
CA ASN A 26 6.85 8.79 -29.87
C ASN A 26 6.15 9.13 -31.21
N GLU A 27 6.76 10.02 -31.99
CA GLU A 27 6.47 10.10 -33.42
C GLU A 27 7.63 9.43 -34.18
N PRO A 28 7.36 8.35 -34.93
CA PRO A 28 8.32 7.82 -35.90
C PRO A 28 8.77 8.97 -36.81
N GLN A 29 10.07 9.13 -37.00
CA GLN A 29 10.60 10.03 -38.02
C GLN A 29 9.90 9.76 -39.36
N ALA A 30 9.54 10.85 -40.02
CA ALA A 30 8.79 10.90 -41.27
C ALA A 30 9.17 9.77 -42.25
N SER A 31 8.13 9.09 -42.74
CA SER A 31 8.23 8.09 -43.79
C SER A 31 8.94 8.67 -45.01
N ILE A 32 10.05 8.04 -45.38
CA ILE A 32 10.54 8.15 -46.76
C ILE A 32 9.47 7.46 -47.61
N SER A 33 8.70 8.27 -48.34
CA SER A 33 7.62 7.82 -49.21
C SER A 33 8.18 7.08 -50.43
N ALA A 34 8.53 5.81 -50.26
CA ALA A 34 8.44 4.83 -51.33
C ALA A 34 6.97 4.44 -51.48
N PRO A 35 6.46 4.19 -52.71
CA PRO A 35 5.10 3.68 -52.86
C PRO A 35 4.99 2.34 -52.12
N ASP A 36 4.12 2.29 -51.10
CA ASP A 36 3.79 1.05 -50.41
C ASP A 36 3.31 0.04 -51.45
N ALA A 37 3.75 -1.23 -51.32
CA ALA A 37 3.26 -2.31 -52.16
C ALA A 37 1.72 -2.31 -52.14
N PRO A 38 1.05 -2.34 -53.32
CA PRO A 38 -0.40 -2.27 -53.37
C PRO A 38 -1.02 -3.47 -52.64
N VAL A 39 -2.16 -3.26 -51.98
CA VAL A 39 -2.90 -4.35 -51.33
C VAL A 39 -3.35 -5.33 -52.42
N PRO A 40 -3.00 -6.63 -52.33
CA PRO A 40 -3.39 -7.63 -53.32
C PRO A 40 -4.92 -7.71 -53.46
N ALA A 41 -5.43 -7.94 -54.67
CA ALA A 41 -6.87 -8.06 -54.91
C ALA A 41 -7.46 -9.41 -54.44
N SER A 42 -6.61 -10.40 -54.17
CA SER A 42 -6.96 -11.74 -53.74
C SER A 42 -5.77 -12.43 -53.03
N ASP A 43 -6.05 -13.45 -52.20
CA ASP A 43 -5.05 -14.15 -51.35
C ASP A 43 -3.97 -14.92 -52.16
N ASP A 44 -4.24 -15.18 -53.44
CA ASP A 44 -3.29 -15.80 -54.39
C ASP A 44 -2.33 -14.78 -55.04
N GLN A 45 -2.55 -13.48 -54.85
CA GLN A 45 -1.70 -12.42 -55.40
C GLN A 45 -0.70 -11.87 -54.37
N ILE A 46 0.43 -11.40 -54.86
CA ILE A 46 1.45 -10.70 -54.06
C ILE A 46 1.52 -9.26 -54.53
N GLY A 47 1.32 -8.32 -53.61
CA GLY A 47 1.55 -6.90 -53.83
C GLY A 47 3.05 -6.66 -53.85
N PHE A 48 3.56 -5.99 -54.89
CA PHE A 48 4.99 -5.82 -55.07
C PHE A 48 5.33 -4.40 -55.57
N SER A 49 6.44 -3.85 -55.08
CA SER A 49 7.02 -2.56 -55.47
C SER A 49 8.55 -2.67 -55.44
N ALA A 50 9.25 -2.18 -56.46
CA ALA A 50 10.72 -2.13 -56.54
C ALA A 50 11.17 -1.13 -57.62
N ASP A 51 12.44 -0.72 -57.56
CA ASP A 51 13.05 0.19 -58.55
C ASP A 51 13.30 -0.50 -59.91
N ALA A 52 13.71 -1.78 -59.87
CA ALA A 52 13.99 -2.57 -61.05
C ALA A 52 13.44 -4.01 -60.91
N LEU A 53 12.95 -4.54 -62.03
CA LEU A 53 12.44 -5.91 -62.14
C LEU A 53 13.02 -6.58 -63.38
N GLU A 54 13.61 -7.76 -63.20
CA GLU A 54 14.17 -8.60 -64.26
C GLU A 54 13.49 -9.97 -64.24
N TYR A 55 13.10 -10.47 -65.41
CA TYR A 55 12.46 -11.78 -65.57
C TYR A 55 13.30 -12.66 -66.51
N ASP A 56 13.86 -13.75 -66.00
CA ASP A 56 14.51 -14.77 -66.82
C ASP A 56 13.47 -15.83 -67.21
N SER A 57 13.04 -15.78 -68.47
CA SER A 57 12.04 -16.69 -69.02
C SER A 57 12.52 -18.13 -69.21
N ASN A 58 13.83 -18.39 -69.23
CA ASN A 58 14.36 -19.74 -69.41
C ASN A 58 14.40 -20.52 -68.09
N SER A 59 14.61 -19.82 -66.97
CA SER A 59 14.72 -20.42 -65.64
C SER A 59 13.50 -20.16 -64.74
N ASP A 60 12.53 -19.37 -65.21
CA ASP A 60 11.38 -18.85 -64.46
C ASP A 60 11.78 -18.18 -63.14
N ILE A 61 12.84 -17.38 -63.19
CA ILE A 61 13.36 -16.60 -62.06
C ILE A 61 13.00 -15.13 -62.23
N VAL A 62 12.37 -14.56 -61.21
CA VAL A 62 12.07 -13.13 -61.11
C VAL A 62 13.04 -12.48 -60.13
N THR A 63 13.77 -11.45 -60.56
CA THR A 63 14.68 -10.69 -59.71
C THR A 63 14.21 -9.26 -59.57
N ALA A 64 13.88 -8.86 -58.35
CA ALA A 64 13.54 -7.50 -57.98
C ALA A 64 14.71 -6.84 -57.25
N SER A 65 15.04 -5.60 -57.58
CA SER A 65 16.16 -4.86 -56.98
C SER A 65 15.80 -3.40 -56.70
N GLY A 66 16.30 -2.86 -55.59
CA GLY A 66 16.11 -1.47 -55.19
C GLY A 66 14.79 -1.25 -54.44
N ALA A 67 14.91 -0.90 -53.15
CA ALA A 67 13.79 -0.62 -52.24
C ALA A 67 12.60 -1.58 -52.35
N VAL A 68 12.89 -2.89 -52.43
CA VAL A 68 11.87 -3.92 -52.70
C VAL A 68 10.90 -4.01 -51.53
N GLN A 69 9.60 -3.96 -51.82
CA GLN A 69 8.52 -4.19 -50.87
C GLN A 69 7.56 -5.25 -51.39
N LEU A 70 7.23 -6.23 -50.56
CA LEU A 70 6.23 -7.25 -50.81
C LEU A 70 5.13 -7.20 -49.73
N LEU A 71 3.89 -7.43 -50.13
CA LEU A 71 2.74 -7.53 -49.24
C LEU A 71 1.87 -8.74 -49.63
N ARG A 72 1.66 -9.66 -48.69
CA ARG A 72 0.76 -10.82 -48.85
C ARG A 72 0.17 -11.25 -47.50
N ASP A 73 -1.14 -11.50 -47.44
CA ASP A 73 -1.85 -11.95 -46.21
C ASP A 73 -1.51 -11.11 -44.97
N GLY A 74 -1.34 -9.79 -45.14
CA GLY A 74 -0.94 -8.87 -44.07
C GLY A 74 0.55 -8.90 -43.68
N ASN A 75 1.34 -9.85 -44.19
CA ASN A 75 2.80 -9.86 -44.02
C ASN A 75 3.44 -8.86 -44.98
N ARG A 76 4.32 -8.01 -44.44
CA ARG A 76 5.08 -7.01 -45.20
C ARG A 76 6.55 -7.37 -45.18
N LEU A 77 7.16 -7.63 -46.33
CA LEU A 77 8.60 -7.84 -46.46
C LEU A 77 9.23 -6.63 -47.16
N ARG A 78 10.35 -6.15 -46.63
CA ARG A 78 11.22 -5.16 -47.29
C ARG A 78 12.62 -5.74 -47.43
N ALA A 79 13.30 -5.46 -48.54
CA ALA A 79 14.67 -5.89 -48.80
C ALA A 79 15.34 -5.05 -49.90
N ASP A 80 16.66 -5.14 -50.03
CA ASP A 80 17.39 -4.50 -51.14
C ASP A 80 17.22 -5.27 -52.46
N LYS A 81 17.14 -6.61 -52.38
CA LYS A 81 16.95 -7.51 -53.53
C LYS A 81 16.08 -8.70 -53.16
N VAL A 82 15.18 -9.12 -54.06
CA VAL A 82 14.41 -10.36 -53.93
C VAL A 82 14.54 -11.20 -55.21
N VAL A 83 14.87 -12.47 -55.06
CA VAL A 83 14.95 -13.46 -56.14
C VAL A 83 13.87 -14.52 -55.91
N TRP A 84 12.92 -14.63 -56.83
CA TRP A 84 11.82 -15.59 -56.75
C TRP A 84 11.94 -16.63 -57.88
N ASN A 85 12.13 -17.89 -57.50
CA ASN A 85 12.08 -19.00 -58.43
C ASN A 85 10.64 -19.56 -58.48
N ARG A 86 9.93 -19.31 -59.59
CA ARG A 86 8.51 -19.66 -59.71
C ARG A 86 8.28 -21.17 -59.82
N ASN A 87 9.27 -21.94 -60.28
CA ASN A 87 9.18 -23.40 -60.42
C ASN A 87 9.24 -24.11 -59.06
N SER A 88 10.09 -23.64 -58.15
CA SER A 88 10.25 -24.22 -56.80
C SER A 88 9.42 -23.53 -55.72
N GLY A 89 8.87 -22.33 -56.01
CA GLY A 89 8.20 -21.49 -55.03
C GLY A 89 9.15 -20.85 -53.99
N LYS A 90 10.47 -20.95 -54.18
CA LYS A 90 11.47 -20.36 -53.26
C LYS A 90 11.64 -18.86 -53.54
N VAL A 91 11.55 -18.05 -52.49
CA VAL A 91 11.78 -16.61 -52.51
C VAL A 91 12.97 -16.31 -51.61
N GLU A 92 14.01 -15.69 -52.17
CA GLU A 92 15.22 -15.31 -51.46
C GLU A 92 15.32 -13.79 -51.40
N ALA A 93 15.21 -13.21 -50.20
CA ALA A 93 15.39 -11.79 -49.97
C ALA A 93 16.76 -11.52 -49.36
N ILE A 94 17.47 -10.51 -49.87
CA ILE A 94 18.88 -10.22 -49.56
C ILE A 94 19.04 -8.72 -49.29
N GLY A 95 19.75 -8.39 -48.20
CA GLY A 95 20.11 -7.02 -47.84
C GLY A 95 18.98 -6.28 -47.11
N ASN A 96 19.30 -5.79 -45.90
CA ASN A 96 18.39 -5.01 -45.03
C ASN A 96 16.98 -5.60 -44.94
N VAL A 97 16.88 -6.93 -44.80
CA VAL A 97 15.59 -7.61 -44.87
C VAL A 97 14.81 -7.35 -43.58
N SER A 98 13.57 -6.89 -43.70
CA SER A 98 12.63 -6.77 -42.58
C SER A 98 11.28 -7.36 -42.95
N VAL A 99 10.75 -8.26 -42.12
CA VAL A 99 9.42 -8.86 -42.28
C VAL A 99 8.56 -8.47 -41.09
N THR A 100 7.45 -7.79 -41.35
CA THR A 100 6.43 -7.47 -40.35
C THR A 100 5.25 -8.42 -40.52
N ASP A 101 4.88 -9.12 -39.45
CA ASP A 101 3.70 -9.99 -39.44
C ASP A 101 2.41 -9.19 -39.10
N PRO A 102 1.21 -9.76 -39.32
CA PRO A 102 -0.05 -9.10 -39.00
C PRO A 102 -0.23 -8.74 -37.52
N ASP A 103 0.47 -9.46 -36.62
CA ASP A 103 0.47 -9.20 -35.18
C ASP A 103 1.41 -8.04 -34.80
N GLY A 104 2.13 -7.46 -35.77
CA GLY A 104 3.02 -6.31 -35.56
C GLY A 104 4.42 -6.69 -35.03
N ASN A 105 4.78 -7.97 -35.01
CA ASN A 105 6.16 -8.38 -34.76
C ASN A 105 7.01 -8.12 -36.00
N ILE A 106 8.27 -7.74 -35.78
CA ILE A 106 9.19 -7.42 -36.87
C ILE A 106 10.43 -8.31 -36.77
N ALA A 107 10.70 -9.09 -37.82
CA ALA A 107 11.91 -9.89 -37.97
C ALA A 107 12.88 -9.20 -38.93
N TYR A 108 14.09 -8.92 -38.47
CA TYR A 108 15.19 -8.38 -39.26
C TYR A 108 16.25 -9.46 -39.54
N GLY A 109 16.98 -9.34 -40.63
CA GLY A 109 18.13 -10.21 -40.94
C GLY A 109 18.77 -9.91 -42.29
N ASP A 110 19.92 -10.52 -42.54
CA ASP A 110 20.73 -10.24 -43.73
C ASP A 110 20.17 -10.95 -44.99
N ARG A 111 19.63 -12.15 -44.78
CA ARG A 111 19.09 -13.02 -45.83
C ARG A 111 17.92 -13.84 -45.30
N PHE A 112 16.83 -13.84 -46.06
CA PHE A 112 15.64 -14.66 -45.80
C PHE A 112 15.42 -15.59 -46.98
N ASP A 113 15.45 -16.90 -46.71
CA ASP A 113 15.01 -17.95 -47.63
C ASP A 113 13.58 -18.33 -47.23
N VAL A 114 12.57 -17.74 -47.86
CA VAL A 114 11.15 -17.96 -47.58
C VAL A 114 10.44 -18.71 -48.72
N THR A 115 9.28 -19.28 -48.43
CA THR A 115 8.38 -19.80 -49.47
C THR A 115 7.55 -18.67 -50.10
N ASP A 116 6.90 -18.94 -51.22
CA ASP A 116 5.98 -18.02 -51.93
C ASP A 116 4.83 -17.51 -51.05
N THR A 117 4.46 -18.25 -50.00
CA THR A 117 3.49 -17.81 -48.98
C THR A 117 4.02 -16.71 -48.05
N LEU A 118 5.34 -16.46 -48.06
CA LEU A 118 6.07 -15.58 -47.13
C LEU A 118 5.89 -15.93 -45.64
N LYS A 119 5.30 -17.10 -45.31
CA LYS A 119 4.98 -17.52 -43.94
C LYS A 119 6.09 -18.31 -43.27
N ASP A 120 6.76 -19.17 -44.02
CA ASP A 120 7.79 -20.08 -43.51
C ASP A 120 9.12 -19.84 -44.23
N GLY A 121 10.23 -19.96 -43.50
CA GLY A 121 11.55 -19.72 -44.05
C GLY A 121 12.68 -19.83 -43.04
N LEU A 122 13.91 -19.76 -43.57
CA LEU A 122 15.16 -19.74 -42.81
C LEU A 122 15.81 -18.35 -42.92
N VAL A 123 16.36 -17.89 -41.81
CA VAL A 123 16.99 -16.58 -41.67
C VAL A 123 18.33 -16.75 -40.96
N ASP A 124 19.38 -16.17 -41.52
CA ASP A 124 20.67 -16.02 -40.87
C ASP A 124 20.74 -14.64 -40.19
N ASN A 125 21.36 -14.57 -39.00
CA ASN A 125 21.48 -13.35 -38.18
C ASN A 125 20.12 -12.66 -37.92
N ILE A 126 19.16 -13.39 -37.37
CA ILE A 126 17.81 -12.89 -37.15
C ILE A 126 17.72 -12.05 -35.87
N LEU A 127 17.02 -10.92 -35.94
CA LEU A 127 16.51 -10.16 -34.80
C LEU A 127 14.98 -10.07 -34.89
N LEU A 128 14.28 -10.75 -33.99
CA LEU A 128 12.84 -10.67 -33.84
C LEU A 128 12.47 -9.70 -32.71
N VAL A 129 11.78 -8.61 -33.06
CA VAL A 129 11.23 -7.62 -32.13
C VAL A 129 9.75 -7.88 -31.98
N LEU A 130 9.34 -8.24 -30.76
CA LEU A 130 7.93 -8.49 -30.44
C LEU A 130 7.22 -7.17 -30.20
N GLN A 131 5.96 -7.07 -30.64
CA GLN A 131 5.11 -5.90 -30.33
C GLN A 131 4.97 -5.67 -28.82
N SER A 132 5.03 -6.75 -28.04
CA SER A 132 5.02 -6.73 -26.56
C SER A 132 6.31 -6.19 -25.92
N GLY A 133 7.31 -5.82 -26.72
CA GLY A 133 8.55 -5.17 -26.28
C GLY A 133 9.75 -6.10 -26.06
N GLY A 134 9.55 -7.42 -26.06
CA GLY A 134 10.65 -8.39 -25.99
C GLY A 134 11.46 -8.47 -27.29
N ARG A 135 12.78 -8.70 -27.19
CA ARG A 135 13.69 -8.83 -28.35
C ARG A 135 14.39 -10.18 -28.31
N LEU A 136 14.47 -10.84 -29.46
CA LEU A 136 15.08 -12.15 -29.67
C LEU A 136 16.11 -12.06 -30.79
N ALA A 137 17.39 -12.18 -30.49
CA ALA A 137 18.46 -12.23 -31.49
C ALA A 137 19.03 -13.65 -31.60
N ALA A 138 19.34 -14.15 -32.80
CA ALA A 138 19.89 -15.49 -32.97
C ALA A 138 20.79 -15.62 -34.19
N ALA A 139 21.72 -16.59 -34.15
CA ALA A 139 22.60 -16.88 -35.27
C ALA A 139 21.83 -17.45 -36.47
N THR A 140 20.87 -18.35 -36.21
CA THR A 140 19.95 -18.87 -37.23
C THR A 140 18.54 -18.96 -36.68
N GLY A 141 17.56 -18.65 -37.51
CA GLY A 141 16.14 -18.75 -37.20
C GLY A 141 15.38 -19.48 -38.30
N THR A 142 14.40 -20.28 -37.90
CA THR A 142 13.46 -20.93 -38.83
C THR A 142 12.05 -20.66 -38.36
N ARG A 143 11.18 -20.21 -39.27
CA ARG A 143 9.73 -20.16 -39.07
C ARG A 143 9.11 -21.34 -39.78
N THR A 144 8.36 -22.16 -39.05
CA THR A 144 7.67 -23.33 -39.60
C THR A 144 6.34 -23.50 -38.89
N ASN A 145 5.23 -23.58 -39.66
CA ASN A 145 3.87 -23.69 -39.11
C ASN A 145 3.55 -22.59 -38.08
N GLY A 146 4.07 -21.37 -38.30
CA GLY A 146 3.87 -20.24 -37.41
C GLY A 146 4.73 -20.22 -36.13
N LEU A 147 5.56 -21.25 -35.88
CA LEU A 147 6.50 -21.29 -34.77
C LEU A 147 7.86 -20.75 -35.19
N TYR A 148 8.44 -19.87 -34.37
CA TYR A 148 9.81 -19.39 -34.55
C TYR A 148 10.76 -20.26 -33.73
N THR A 149 11.70 -20.94 -34.39
CA THR A 149 12.77 -21.70 -33.75
C THR A 149 14.10 -21.01 -34.02
N LEU A 150 14.76 -20.57 -32.96
CA LEU A 150 15.99 -19.79 -32.99
C LEU A 150 17.12 -20.59 -32.34
N ASN A 151 18.27 -20.71 -33.02
CA ASN A 151 19.43 -21.44 -32.51
C ASN A 151 20.54 -20.47 -32.11
N ARG A 152 21.19 -20.72 -30.96
CA ARG A 152 22.15 -19.81 -30.32
C ARG A 152 21.55 -18.40 -30.20
N ALA A 153 20.50 -18.31 -29.40
CA ALA A 153 19.66 -17.13 -29.30
C ALA A 153 19.77 -16.44 -27.95
N ALA A 154 19.55 -15.12 -27.95
CA ALA A 154 19.50 -14.27 -26.78
C ALA A 154 18.12 -13.59 -26.70
N TYR A 155 17.54 -13.51 -25.50
CA TYR A 155 16.32 -12.75 -25.23
C TYR A 155 16.59 -11.63 -24.24
N THR A 156 16.05 -10.44 -24.48
CA THR A 156 16.01 -9.37 -23.48
C THR A 156 14.75 -8.51 -23.62
N GLY A 157 14.21 -8.08 -22.48
CA GLY A 157 13.19 -7.03 -22.42
C GLY A 157 13.77 -5.62 -22.27
N CYS A 158 15.09 -5.50 -22.12
CA CYS A 158 15.77 -4.22 -21.97
C CYS A 158 15.86 -3.46 -23.31
N ALA A 159 15.98 -2.14 -23.22
CA ALA A 159 16.43 -1.34 -24.35
C ALA A 159 17.88 -1.71 -24.70
N VAL A 160 18.13 -1.90 -26.00
CA VAL A 160 19.45 -2.22 -26.58
C VAL A 160 20.13 -0.98 -27.20
N GLU A 161 19.51 0.18 -27.03
CA GLU A 161 20.03 1.49 -27.42
C GLU A 161 19.90 2.46 -26.25
N ASP A 162 20.80 3.42 -26.18
CA ASP A 162 20.71 4.51 -25.22
C ASP A 162 19.85 5.68 -25.74
N SER A 163 19.70 6.73 -24.94
CA SER A 163 18.91 7.91 -25.32
C SER A 163 19.48 8.71 -26.51
N LYS A 164 20.67 8.35 -27.00
CA LYS A 164 21.32 8.97 -28.17
C LYS A 164 21.28 8.05 -29.40
N GLY A 165 20.62 6.88 -29.30
CA GLY A 165 20.58 5.87 -30.35
C GLY A 165 21.88 5.08 -30.50
N CYS A 166 22.78 5.13 -29.51
CA CYS A 166 23.98 4.30 -29.54
C CYS A 166 23.68 2.90 -29.00
N PRO A 167 24.31 1.84 -29.56
CA PRO A 167 24.17 0.48 -29.04
C PRO A 167 24.54 0.39 -27.55
N LYS A 168 23.73 -0.32 -26.78
CA LYS A 168 23.88 -0.53 -25.35
C LYS A 168 23.68 -2.00 -25.01
N GLU A 169 24.57 -2.57 -24.21
CA GLU A 169 24.36 -3.91 -23.67
C GLU A 169 23.15 -3.93 -22.71
N PRO A 170 22.27 -4.93 -22.83
CA PRO A 170 21.12 -5.05 -21.95
C PRO A 170 21.58 -5.39 -20.53
N THR A 171 20.93 -4.79 -19.54
CA THR A 171 21.25 -5.04 -18.12
C THR A 171 21.08 -6.51 -17.73
N TRP A 172 20.13 -7.19 -18.39
CA TRP A 172 19.98 -8.63 -18.30
C TRP A 172 19.57 -9.23 -19.64
N GLN A 173 19.96 -10.48 -19.88
CA GLN A 173 19.52 -11.27 -21.03
C GLN A 173 19.49 -12.76 -20.71
N ILE A 174 18.77 -13.53 -21.51
CA ILE A 174 18.74 -14.99 -21.46
C ILE A 174 19.39 -15.53 -22.72
N ASN A 175 20.56 -16.14 -22.58
CA ASN A 175 21.24 -16.82 -23.68
C ASN A 175 20.88 -18.30 -23.67
N ALA A 176 20.50 -18.88 -24.81
CA ALA A 176 20.13 -20.29 -24.90
C ALA A 176 20.62 -20.94 -26.19
N VAL A 177 20.86 -22.25 -26.11
CA VAL A 177 21.22 -23.06 -27.29
C VAL A 177 20.06 -23.07 -28.29
N LYS A 178 18.82 -23.12 -27.80
CA LYS A 178 17.61 -23.09 -28.62
C LYS A 178 16.50 -22.31 -27.92
N VAL A 179 15.84 -21.43 -28.66
CA VAL A 179 14.64 -20.70 -28.25
C VAL A 179 13.50 -20.99 -29.22
N VAL A 180 12.32 -21.30 -28.69
CA VAL A 180 11.10 -21.46 -29.47
C VAL A 180 10.10 -20.41 -29.02
N TYR A 181 9.67 -19.56 -29.94
CA TYR A 181 8.58 -18.62 -29.71
C TYR A 181 7.31 -19.09 -30.45
N ASP A 182 6.24 -19.25 -29.67
CA ASP A 182 4.90 -19.61 -30.13
C ASP A 182 4.01 -18.35 -30.02
N PRO A 183 3.69 -17.70 -31.16
CA PRO A 183 2.82 -16.52 -31.18
C PRO A 183 1.39 -16.83 -30.72
N THR A 184 0.87 -18.02 -31.07
CA THR A 184 -0.51 -18.44 -30.75
C THR A 184 -0.69 -18.60 -29.24
N ARG A 185 0.32 -19.17 -28.57
CA ARG A 185 0.34 -19.30 -27.10
C ARG A 185 0.96 -18.11 -26.38
N GLN A 186 1.45 -17.12 -27.12
CA GLN A 186 2.25 -16.00 -26.63
C GLN A 186 3.32 -16.45 -25.63
N ARG A 187 4.15 -17.44 -26.00
CA ARG A 187 5.11 -18.08 -25.08
C ARG A 187 6.48 -18.26 -25.69
N VAL A 188 7.51 -17.96 -24.90
CA VAL A 188 8.92 -18.23 -25.25
C VAL A 188 9.43 -19.39 -24.39
N THR A 189 10.08 -20.36 -25.03
CA THR A 189 10.65 -21.55 -24.39
C THR A 189 12.14 -21.64 -24.70
N TYR A 190 12.95 -21.86 -23.68
CA TYR A 190 14.41 -21.91 -23.76
C TYR A 190 14.89 -23.32 -23.41
N THR A 191 15.86 -23.83 -24.17
CA THR A 191 16.56 -25.09 -23.89
C THR A 191 18.04 -24.81 -23.65
N ASN A 192 18.57 -25.31 -22.52
CA ASN A 192 19.95 -25.06 -22.08
C ASN A 192 20.29 -23.56 -22.10
N ALA A 193 19.62 -22.83 -21.21
CA ALA A 193 19.74 -21.39 -21.10
C ALA A 193 20.62 -20.96 -19.92
N ASN A 194 21.14 -19.74 -19.99
CA ASN A 194 21.81 -19.06 -18.88
C ASN A 194 21.26 -17.64 -18.79
N ILE A 195 20.90 -17.20 -17.58
CA ILE A 195 20.63 -15.79 -17.31
C ILE A 195 21.96 -15.07 -17.11
N GLU A 196 22.13 -13.99 -17.85
CA GLU A 196 23.25 -13.08 -17.75
C GLU A 196 22.76 -11.75 -17.13
N LEU A 197 23.45 -11.27 -16.09
CA LEU A 197 23.22 -9.94 -15.50
C LEU A 197 24.50 -9.14 -15.62
N PHE A 198 24.41 -7.91 -16.14
CA PHE A 198 25.55 -7.01 -16.32
C PHE A 198 26.75 -7.69 -17.04
N GLY A 199 26.49 -8.49 -18.07
CA GLY A 199 27.55 -9.21 -18.79
C GLY A 199 27.96 -10.56 -18.19
N LEU A 200 27.52 -10.89 -16.96
CA LEU A 200 27.99 -12.05 -16.21
C LEU A 200 26.95 -13.19 -16.25
N PRO A 201 27.30 -14.40 -16.75
CA PRO A 201 26.42 -15.55 -16.70
C PRO A 201 26.32 -16.07 -15.26
N LEU A 202 25.13 -16.01 -14.66
CA LEU A 202 24.96 -16.29 -13.23
C LEU A 202 24.13 -17.55 -12.95
N ILE A 203 23.08 -17.80 -13.75
CA ILE A 203 22.08 -18.82 -13.41
C ILE A 203 21.88 -19.77 -14.60
N PRO A 204 22.39 -21.01 -14.55
CA PRO A 204 22.08 -22.01 -15.55
C PRO A 204 20.65 -22.52 -15.38
N LEU A 205 19.94 -22.62 -16.50
CA LEU A 205 18.55 -23.03 -16.60
C LEU A 205 18.44 -24.13 -17.67
N PRO A 206 18.34 -25.42 -17.29
CA PRO A 206 18.23 -26.51 -18.27
C PRO A 206 17.00 -26.35 -19.17
N GLY A 207 15.91 -25.77 -18.64
CA GLY A 207 14.78 -25.31 -19.41
C GLY A 207 14.02 -24.22 -18.67
N LEU A 208 13.55 -23.21 -19.40
CA LEU A 208 12.70 -22.13 -18.91
C LEU A 208 11.59 -21.88 -19.93
N SER A 209 10.42 -21.48 -19.47
CA SER A 209 9.44 -20.87 -20.38
C SER A 209 8.63 -19.81 -19.64
N HIS A 210 8.34 -18.72 -20.32
CA HIS A 210 7.54 -17.62 -19.79
C HIS A 210 6.56 -17.08 -20.85
N PRO A 211 5.42 -16.53 -20.43
CA PRO A 211 4.53 -15.82 -21.35
C PRO A 211 5.16 -14.51 -21.84
N VAL A 212 4.70 -14.02 -22.97
CA VAL A 212 5.00 -12.68 -23.50
C VAL A 212 3.68 -11.95 -23.81
N GLY A 213 3.70 -10.62 -23.81
CA GLY A 213 2.50 -9.81 -24.05
C GLY A 213 1.67 -9.51 -22.80
N GLU A 214 0.65 -8.66 -22.98
CA GLU A 214 -0.12 -8.07 -21.87
C GLU A 214 -1.05 -9.07 -21.16
N GLY A 215 -1.39 -10.17 -21.82
CA GLY A 215 -2.31 -11.16 -21.25
C GLY A 215 -1.74 -11.92 -20.06
N GLY A 216 -0.41 -12.05 -19.94
CA GLY A 216 0.23 -12.94 -18.96
C GLY A 216 -0.17 -14.42 -19.14
N GLY A 217 0.49 -15.32 -18.42
CA GLY A 217 0.24 -16.75 -18.51
C GLY A 217 0.98 -17.56 -17.46
N SER A 218 0.54 -18.80 -17.19
CA SER A 218 1.10 -19.60 -16.10
C SER A 218 2.61 -19.87 -16.23
N GLY A 219 3.32 -19.89 -15.10
CA GLY A 219 4.77 -20.11 -15.07
C GLY A 219 5.44 -19.81 -13.72
N LEU A 220 6.76 -20.05 -13.71
CA LEU A 220 7.60 -19.75 -12.56
C LEU A 220 7.87 -18.25 -12.45
N MET A 221 7.76 -17.72 -11.24
CA MET A 221 8.14 -16.34 -10.92
C MET A 221 9.58 -16.28 -10.39
N VAL A 222 10.11 -15.06 -10.26
CA VAL A 222 11.46 -14.86 -9.72
C VAL A 222 11.48 -15.29 -8.24
N PRO A 223 12.43 -16.16 -7.82
CA PRO A 223 12.51 -16.61 -6.44
C PRO A 223 12.89 -15.47 -5.50
N ASN A 224 12.39 -15.53 -4.27
CA ASN A 224 12.81 -14.66 -3.18
C ASN A 224 13.81 -15.42 -2.30
N LEU A 225 14.97 -14.82 -2.06
CA LEU A 225 16.04 -15.39 -1.23
C LEU A 225 16.21 -14.56 0.02
N ARG A 226 16.17 -15.22 1.16
CA ARG A 226 16.23 -14.56 2.47
C ARG A 226 17.07 -15.40 3.42
N TYR A 227 17.71 -14.75 4.39
CA TYR A 227 18.37 -15.41 5.49
C TYR A 227 17.97 -14.71 6.78
N ASP A 228 17.51 -15.44 7.78
CA ASP A 228 17.24 -14.89 9.10
C ASP A 228 17.66 -15.85 10.22
N ARG A 229 17.72 -15.33 11.45
CA ARG A 229 18.15 -16.09 12.63
C ARG A 229 17.12 -17.15 13.09
N ASN A 230 15.86 -17.04 12.69
CA ASN A 230 14.78 -17.90 13.17
C ASN A 230 14.64 -19.17 12.32
N ASN A 231 14.72 -19.04 11.00
CA ASN A 231 14.46 -20.10 10.03
C ASN A 231 15.70 -20.40 9.14
N GLY A 232 16.79 -19.65 9.29
CA GLY A 232 18.02 -19.85 8.52
C GLY A 232 17.90 -19.30 7.10
N PHE A 233 18.50 -19.97 6.13
CA PHE A 233 18.40 -19.60 4.71
C PHE A 233 17.06 -20.08 4.13
N GLU A 234 16.36 -19.19 3.45
CA GLU A 234 15.03 -19.35 2.88
C GLU A 234 15.11 -19.18 1.35
N VAL A 235 14.50 -20.14 0.63
CA VAL A 235 14.20 -20.04 -0.80
C VAL A 235 12.70 -20.15 -0.99
N ALA A 236 12.07 -19.09 -1.49
CA ALA A 236 10.66 -19.08 -1.87
C ALA A 236 10.54 -19.02 -3.41
N LEU A 237 9.90 -20.01 -4.03
CA LEU A 237 9.78 -20.11 -5.49
C LEU A 237 8.31 -20.12 -5.90
N PRO A 238 7.73 -18.97 -6.29
CA PRO A 238 6.32 -18.91 -6.66
C PRO A 238 6.07 -19.53 -8.03
N TYR A 239 4.99 -20.31 -8.15
CA TYR A 239 4.41 -20.71 -9.42
C TYR A 239 3.03 -20.08 -9.57
N TYR A 240 2.85 -19.32 -10.64
CA TYR A 240 1.59 -18.66 -10.96
C TYR A 240 0.77 -19.47 -11.95
N PHE A 241 -0.51 -19.63 -11.64
CA PHE A 241 -1.51 -20.27 -12.48
C PHE A 241 -2.55 -19.24 -12.91
N LYS A 242 -2.54 -18.90 -14.21
CA LYS A 242 -3.64 -18.17 -14.84
C LYS A 242 -4.81 -19.13 -15.06
N LEU A 243 -5.83 -19.07 -14.19
CA LEU A 243 -6.99 -19.97 -14.29
C LEU A 243 -8.03 -19.44 -15.29
N ALA A 244 -8.23 -18.13 -15.33
CA ALA A 244 -9.05 -17.42 -16.31
C ALA A 244 -8.60 -15.93 -16.37
N PRO A 245 -9.11 -15.11 -17.31
CA PRO A 245 -8.77 -13.68 -17.37
C PRO A 245 -9.07 -12.89 -16.09
N ASN A 246 -9.98 -13.38 -15.26
CA ASN A 246 -10.46 -12.72 -14.05
C ASN A 246 -10.11 -13.47 -12.75
N ARG A 247 -9.36 -14.58 -12.80
CA ARG A 247 -8.96 -15.34 -11.59
C ARG A 247 -7.64 -16.07 -11.75
N ASP A 248 -6.88 -16.11 -10.67
CA ASP A 248 -5.59 -16.77 -10.62
C ASP A 248 -5.32 -17.46 -9.27
N LEU A 249 -4.29 -18.31 -9.29
CA LEU A 249 -3.77 -19.02 -8.14
C LEU A 249 -2.24 -18.92 -8.18
N THR A 250 -1.61 -18.55 -7.08
CA THR A 250 -0.16 -18.59 -6.91
C THR A 250 0.16 -19.56 -5.79
N VAL A 251 1.04 -20.53 -6.05
CA VAL A 251 1.52 -21.49 -5.05
C VAL A 251 3.00 -21.26 -4.84
N THR A 252 3.40 -20.96 -3.61
CA THR A 252 4.77 -20.60 -3.24
C THR A 252 5.28 -21.57 -2.18
N PRO A 253 6.06 -22.60 -2.56
CA PRO A 253 6.86 -23.36 -1.61
C PRO A 253 7.98 -22.48 -1.04
N HIS A 254 8.09 -22.47 0.30
CA HIS A 254 9.22 -21.91 1.05
C HIS A 254 10.02 -23.08 1.64
N VAL A 255 11.30 -23.14 1.30
CA VAL A 255 12.25 -24.11 1.87
C VAL A 255 13.21 -23.36 2.77
N TYR A 256 13.39 -23.88 3.99
CA TYR A 256 14.24 -23.30 5.02
C TYR A 256 15.36 -24.27 5.41
N THR A 257 16.50 -23.76 5.90
CA THR A 257 17.58 -24.61 6.42
C THR A 257 17.36 -25.05 7.87
N ASP A 258 16.71 -24.21 8.68
CA ASP A 258 16.62 -24.43 10.14
C ASP A 258 15.18 -24.73 10.59
N SER A 259 14.21 -24.72 9.67
CA SER A 259 12.81 -25.09 9.90
C SER A 259 12.26 -25.96 8.78
N LEU A 260 11.11 -26.60 9.02
CA LEU A 260 10.45 -27.39 7.98
C LEU A 260 9.85 -26.47 6.90
N PRO A 261 9.71 -26.96 5.66
CA PRO A 261 9.12 -26.19 4.57
C PRO A 261 7.71 -25.67 4.88
N MET A 262 7.35 -24.56 4.26
CA MET A 262 6.01 -23.97 4.34
C MET A 262 5.44 -23.84 2.94
N LEU A 263 4.13 -24.04 2.81
CA LEU A 263 3.39 -23.77 1.60
C LEU A 263 2.56 -22.50 1.78
N GLU A 264 2.79 -21.50 0.94
CA GLU A 264 1.91 -20.35 0.76
C GLU A 264 1.05 -20.57 -0.48
N THR A 265 -0.23 -20.20 -0.42
CA THR A 265 -1.15 -20.25 -1.55
C THR A 265 -2.00 -19.00 -1.58
N THR A 266 -1.98 -18.25 -2.68
CA THR A 266 -2.77 -17.03 -2.89
C THR A 266 -3.72 -17.24 -4.06
N PHE A 267 -5.03 -17.14 -3.81
CA PHE A 267 -6.07 -17.17 -4.83
C PHE A 267 -6.72 -15.79 -4.96
N ARG A 268 -6.83 -15.27 -6.18
CA ARG A 268 -7.46 -13.96 -6.45
C ARG A 268 -8.54 -14.12 -7.50
N HIS A 269 -9.67 -13.44 -7.30
CA HIS A 269 -10.79 -13.45 -8.24
C HIS A 269 -11.43 -12.07 -8.32
N LEU A 270 -11.47 -11.53 -9.54
CA LEU A 270 -12.27 -10.38 -9.92
C LEU A 270 -13.59 -10.87 -10.50
N TYR A 271 -14.65 -10.69 -9.72
CA TYR A 271 -16.03 -10.99 -10.09
C TYR A 271 -16.71 -9.74 -10.71
N ASP A 272 -17.84 -9.90 -11.39
CA ASP A 272 -18.60 -8.79 -11.99
C ASP A 272 -19.05 -7.75 -10.95
N ARG A 273 -19.26 -8.20 -9.71
CA ARG A 273 -19.70 -7.38 -8.58
C ARG A 273 -18.57 -6.95 -7.65
N GLY A 274 -17.32 -7.33 -7.87
CA GLY A 274 -16.23 -6.94 -6.97
C GLY A 274 -15.06 -7.91 -6.97
N ALA A 275 -14.23 -7.89 -5.94
CA ALA A 275 -13.01 -8.70 -5.90
C ALA A 275 -12.77 -9.29 -4.52
N TYR A 276 -12.13 -10.45 -4.48
CA TYR A 276 -11.63 -11.06 -3.26
C TYR A 276 -10.29 -11.78 -3.47
N GLN A 277 -9.53 -11.86 -2.39
CA GLN A 277 -8.26 -12.57 -2.30
C GLN A 277 -8.27 -13.47 -1.06
N ILE A 278 -7.72 -14.67 -1.21
CA ILE A 278 -7.52 -15.63 -0.11
C ILE A 278 -6.07 -16.07 -0.15
N THR A 279 -5.34 -15.85 0.93
CA THR A 279 -3.96 -16.26 1.12
C THR A 279 -3.88 -17.19 2.33
N GLY A 280 -3.34 -18.39 2.13
CA GLY A 280 -3.17 -19.41 3.15
C GLY A 280 -1.71 -19.80 3.30
N TYR A 281 -1.29 -20.02 4.54
CA TYR A 281 0.04 -20.52 4.91
C TYR A 281 -0.11 -21.79 5.72
N ALA A 282 0.67 -22.82 5.39
CA ALA A 282 0.67 -24.09 6.10
C ALA A 282 2.09 -24.65 6.24
N THR A 283 2.44 -25.09 7.44
CA THR A 283 3.68 -25.79 7.74
C THR A 283 3.48 -26.70 8.95
N TYR A 284 4.50 -27.49 9.27
CA TYR A 284 4.57 -28.28 10.48
C TYR A 284 5.85 -27.89 11.20
N GLY A 285 5.84 -27.66 12.51
CA GLY A 285 7.04 -27.15 13.15
C GLY A 285 6.98 -27.07 14.67
N SER A 286 8.11 -26.71 15.28
CA SER A 286 8.18 -26.43 16.70
C SER A 286 7.31 -25.23 17.06
N ARG A 287 6.51 -25.37 18.11
CA ARG A 287 5.69 -24.33 18.71
C ARG A 287 6.06 -24.22 20.19
N VAL A 288 6.29 -22.99 20.64
CA VAL A 288 6.46 -22.67 22.07
C VAL A 288 5.12 -22.21 22.61
N ALA A 289 4.70 -22.74 23.76
CA ALA A 289 3.48 -22.28 24.41
C ALA A 289 3.68 -20.83 24.91
N THR A 290 2.77 -19.95 24.52
CA THR A 290 2.76 -18.52 24.90
C THR A 290 1.47 -18.10 25.60
N GLY A 291 0.61 -19.07 25.95
CA GLY A 291 -0.61 -18.85 26.73
C GLY A 291 -0.31 -18.71 28.22
N ASP A 292 -1.14 -17.94 28.93
CA ASP A 292 -1.24 -17.69 30.39
C ASP A 292 -0.09 -18.26 31.24
N SER A 293 1.13 -17.85 30.90
CA SER A 293 2.32 -18.23 31.66
C SER A 293 2.48 -17.16 32.73
N SER A 294 2.17 -17.53 33.97
CA SER A 294 2.53 -16.73 35.13
C SER A 294 4.04 -16.43 35.10
N VAL A 295 4.38 -15.19 35.45
CA VAL A 295 5.77 -14.74 35.59
C VAL A 295 6.56 -15.76 36.42
N GLY A 296 7.59 -16.36 35.83
CA GLY A 296 8.47 -17.34 36.49
C GLY A 296 8.32 -18.80 36.07
N THR A 297 7.36 -19.15 35.19
CA THR A 297 7.27 -20.51 34.64
C THR A 297 8.24 -20.65 33.45
N PRO A 298 9.14 -21.66 33.41
CA PRO A 298 9.97 -21.93 32.24
C PRO A 298 9.09 -22.08 31.00
N PRO A 299 9.54 -21.64 29.80
CA PRO A 299 8.81 -21.88 28.57
C PRO A 299 8.47 -23.38 28.48
N ALA A 300 7.19 -23.71 28.31
CA ALA A 300 6.79 -25.10 28.13
C ALA A 300 7.61 -25.72 26.98
N ALA A 301 7.95 -27.00 27.11
CA ALA A 301 8.72 -27.73 26.12
C ALA A 301 8.16 -27.50 24.72
N SER A 302 9.03 -27.17 23.76
CA SER A 302 8.65 -27.01 22.35
C SER A 302 7.99 -28.29 21.84
N GLN A 303 6.74 -28.22 21.38
CA GLN A 303 6.02 -29.33 20.77
C GLN A 303 5.97 -29.15 19.25
N LYS A 304 5.94 -30.26 18.50
CA LYS A 304 5.73 -30.21 17.05
C LYS A 304 4.23 -30.19 16.77
N ASP A 305 3.77 -29.18 16.04
CA ASP A 305 2.36 -28.94 15.74
C ASP A 305 2.20 -28.43 14.30
N PHE A 306 0.98 -28.56 13.76
CA PHE A 306 0.58 -27.85 12.55
C PHE A 306 0.57 -26.35 12.85
N ARG A 307 1.11 -25.56 11.93
CA ARG A 307 1.11 -24.09 12.04
C ARG A 307 0.66 -23.47 10.72
N GLY A 308 -0.11 -22.39 10.80
CA GLY A 308 -0.64 -21.74 9.62
C GLY A 308 -1.29 -20.40 9.88
N TYR A 309 -1.62 -19.73 8.79
CA TYR A 309 -2.31 -18.44 8.79
C TYR A 309 -3.25 -18.39 7.60
N LEU A 310 -4.46 -17.89 7.81
CA LEU A 310 -5.43 -17.60 6.76
C LEU A 310 -5.69 -16.10 6.76
N ASP A 311 -5.53 -15.48 5.60
CA ASP A 311 -5.89 -14.10 5.29
C ASP A 311 -6.82 -14.08 4.08
N ALA A 312 -8.10 -13.83 4.30
CA ALA A 312 -9.07 -13.66 3.23
C ALA A 312 -9.65 -12.25 3.32
N SER A 313 -9.76 -11.55 2.21
CA SER A 313 -10.41 -10.25 2.15
C SER A 313 -11.15 -10.06 0.84
N GLY A 314 -12.22 -9.26 0.86
CA GLY A 314 -12.96 -8.97 -0.35
C GLY A 314 -14.06 -7.93 -0.14
N ALA A 315 -14.52 -7.39 -1.25
CA ALA A 315 -15.64 -6.46 -1.31
C ALA A 315 -16.47 -6.72 -2.57
N LEU A 316 -17.80 -6.66 -2.41
CA LEU A 316 -18.80 -6.88 -3.45
C LEU A 316 -19.83 -5.75 -3.43
N GLN A 317 -20.01 -5.07 -4.56
CA GLN A 317 -21.09 -4.13 -4.83
C GLN A 317 -22.29 -4.91 -5.39
N LEU A 318 -23.36 -5.05 -4.60
CA LEU A 318 -24.55 -5.83 -4.97
C LEU A 318 -25.54 -5.01 -5.80
N THR A 319 -25.76 -3.75 -5.41
CA THR A 319 -26.53 -2.72 -6.13
C THR A 319 -25.79 -1.38 -6.00
N PRO A 320 -26.18 -0.28 -6.67
CA PRO A 320 -25.52 1.03 -6.47
C PRO A 320 -25.48 1.50 -5.01
N GLU A 321 -26.46 1.09 -4.19
CA GLU A 321 -26.57 1.47 -2.78
C GLU A 321 -26.02 0.40 -1.83
N TRP A 322 -26.06 -0.89 -2.19
CA TRP A 322 -25.67 -1.99 -1.31
C TRP A 322 -24.28 -2.55 -1.63
N SER A 323 -23.44 -2.66 -0.59
CA SER A 323 -22.16 -3.35 -0.67
C SER A 323 -21.97 -4.30 0.51
N VAL A 324 -21.21 -5.38 0.29
CA VAL A 324 -20.75 -6.33 1.31
C VAL A 324 -19.24 -6.34 1.29
N ASP A 325 -18.62 -6.26 2.46
CA ASP A 325 -17.17 -6.31 2.63
C ASP A 325 -16.79 -7.22 3.80
N GLY A 326 -15.59 -7.77 3.77
CA GLY A 326 -15.10 -8.59 4.87
C GLY A 326 -13.62 -8.89 4.79
N SER A 327 -13.05 -9.21 5.95
CA SER A 327 -11.71 -9.77 6.08
C SER A 327 -11.71 -10.86 7.14
N ILE A 328 -11.16 -12.04 6.86
CA ILE A 328 -10.98 -13.13 7.82
C ILE A 328 -9.47 -13.32 7.99
N ARG A 329 -8.99 -13.11 9.22
CA ARG A 329 -7.57 -13.22 9.59
C ARG A 329 -7.46 -14.11 10.81
N VAL A 330 -6.85 -15.28 10.65
CA VAL A 330 -6.73 -16.28 11.73
C VAL A 330 -5.36 -16.96 11.65
N ALA A 331 -4.64 -16.97 12.76
CA ALA A 331 -3.39 -17.70 12.90
C ALA A 331 -3.56 -18.92 13.82
N SER A 332 -2.81 -20.00 13.56
CA SER A 332 -2.79 -21.20 14.41
C SER A 332 -2.28 -20.93 15.83
N ASP A 333 -1.36 -19.98 15.95
CA ASP A 333 -0.70 -19.63 17.20
C ASP A 333 -0.21 -18.17 17.19
N ARG A 334 0.14 -17.67 18.38
CA ARG A 334 0.47 -16.25 18.61
C ARG A 334 1.75 -15.78 17.93
N THR A 335 2.68 -16.67 17.64
CA THR A 335 4.02 -16.29 17.19
C THR A 335 4.26 -16.56 15.70
N PHE A 336 3.36 -17.29 15.04
CA PHE A 336 3.48 -17.72 13.64
C PHE A 336 3.87 -16.59 12.69
N LEU A 337 3.10 -15.50 12.67
CA LEU A 337 3.32 -14.38 11.74
C LEU A 337 4.69 -13.72 11.92
N ARG A 338 5.14 -13.57 13.18
CA ARG A 338 6.44 -12.96 13.50
C ARG A 338 7.59 -13.91 13.22
N ARG A 339 7.41 -15.23 13.44
CA ARG A 339 8.44 -16.23 13.20
C ARG A 339 8.80 -16.35 11.71
N TYR A 340 7.80 -16.34 10.83
CA TYR A 340 7.98 -16.44 9.37
C TYR A 340 7.98 -15.07 8.68
N ASP A 341 8.06 -13.96 9.44
CA ASP A 341 8.13 -12.58 8.92
C ASP A 341 7.02 -12.20 7.92
N ILE A 342 5.82 -12.76 8.12
CA ILE A 342 4.63 -12.49 7.31
C ILE A 342 4.04 -11.12 7.69
N ASN A 343 3.82 -10.91 8.99
CA ASN A 343 3.31 -9.65 9.55
C ASN A 343 3.71 -9.54 11.04
N ARG A 344 3.66 -8.33 11.59
CA ARG A 344 4.02 -7.98 12.98
C ARG A 344 2.85 -7.51 13.84
N ASP A 345 1.65 -7.51 13.28
CA ASP A 345 0.41 -7.30 14.04
C ASP A 345 0.42 -8.11 15.33
N ASP A 346 -0.10 -7.51 16.39
CA ASP A 346 -0.21 -8.12 17.72
C ASP A 346 -1.64 -8.57 18.02
N ARG A 347 -2.60 -8.23 17.15
CA ARG A 347 -4.01 -8.62 17.20
C ARG A 347 -4.53 -8.77 15.77
N LEU A 348 -5.22 -9.86 15.49
CA LEU A 348 -5.88 -10.11 14.21
C LEU A 348 -7.36 -9.80 14.33
N ARG A 349 -7.87 -8.93 13.47
CA ARG A 349 -9.28 -8.59 13.40
C ARG A 349 -9.90 -9.24 12.17
N SER A 350 -10.91 -10.08 12.41
CA SER A 350 -11.81 -10.56 11.37
C SER A 350 -13.10 -9.75 11.37
N THR A 351 -13.62 -9.39 10.21
CA THR A 351 -14.85 -8.63 10.02
C THR A 351 -15.66 -9.13 8.85
N ILE A 352 -16.98 -8.99 8.94
CA ILE A 352 -17.91 -9.11 7.83
C ILE A 352 -18.95 -7.99 7.97
N GLY A 353 -19.31 -7.35 6.87
CA GLY A 353 -20.18 -6.19 6.87
C GLY A 353 -21.07 -6.14 5.64
N ALA A 354 -22.29 -5.66 5.83
CA ALA A 354 -23.18 -5.23 4.77
C ALA A 354 -23.57 -3.77 5.04
N GLN A 355 -23.50 -2.92 4.02
CA GLN A 355 -23.87 -1.52 4.14
C GLN A 355 -24.77 -1.08 2.99
N ARG A 356 -25.68 -0.15 3.29
CA ARG A 356 -26.52 0.54 2.33
C ARG A 356 -26.30 2.04 2.44
N ILE A 357 -25.85 2.67 1.35
CA ILE A 357 -25.67 4.11 1.25
C ILE A 357 -26.70 4.65 0.25
N GLY A 358 -27.72 5.34 0.75
CA GLY A 358 -28.68 6.08 -0.06
C GLY A 358 -28.41 7.59 -0.01
N GLN A 359 -29.23 8.38 -0.72
CA GLN A 359 -29.09 9.85 -0.74
C GLN A 359 -29.20 10.49 0.66
N ASN A 360 -30.07 9.95 1.50
CA ASN A 360 -30.44 10.52 2.80
C ASN A 360 -30.37 9.52 3.95
N SER A 361 -29.98 8.28 3.68
CA SER A 361 -30.02 7.19 4.65
C SER A 361 -28.75 6.37 4.58
N TYR A 362 -28.20 6.00 5.72
CA TYR A 362 -27.09 5.08 5.85
C TYR A 362 -27.53 3.91 6.74
N PHE A 363 -27.25 2.69 6.32
CA PHE A 363 -27.41 1.49 7.13
C PHE A 363 -26.13 0.67 7.07
N SER A 364 -25.70 0.13 8.20
CA SER A 364 -24.57 -0.78 8.31
C SER A 364 -24.92 -1.89 9.29
N LEU A 365 -24.64 -3.13 8.92
CA LEU A 365 -24.65 -4.31 9.78
C LEU A 365 -23.26 -4.95 9.70
N ARG A 366 -22.56 -5.03 10.82
CA ARG A 366 -21.19 -5.56 10.90
C ARG A 366 -21.04 -6.57 12.02
N GLY A 367 -20.09 -7.48 11.82
CA GLY A 367 -19.56 -8.40 12.82
C GLY A 367 -18.05 -8.26 12.92
N TRP A 368 -17.51 -8.44 14.12
CA TRP A 368 -16.09 -8.47 14.40
C TRP A 368 -15.74 -9.64 15.32
N ALA A 369 -14.61 -10.29 15.05
CA ALA A 369 -13.97 -11.23 15.95
C ALA A 369 -12.48 -10.89 16.01
N VAL A 370 -11.90 -10.88 17.22
CA VAL A 370 -10.50 -10.50 17.42
C VAL A 370 -9.73 -11.66 18.04
N GLN A 371 -8.55 -11.95 17.48
CA GLN A 371 -7.57 -12.90 18.01
C GLN A 371 -6.36 -12.13 18.54
N THR A 372 -5.98 -12.31 19.80
CA THR A 372 -4.77 -11.69 20.36
C THR A 372 -3.53 -12.54 20.06
N LEU A 373 -2.46 -11.88 19.59
CA LEU A 373 -1.13 -12.47 19.37
C LEU A 373 -0.12 -11.99 20.42
N ARG A 374 -0.55 -11.16 21.40
CA ARG A 374 0.29 -10.75 22.52
C ARG A 374 0.47 -11.92 23.50
N ALA A 375 1.69 -12.12 23.99
CA ALA A 375 1.94 -13.08 25.06
C ALA A 375 1.35 -12.54 26.37
N GLY A 376 0.71 -13.40 27.18
CA GLY A 376 0.10 -13.02 28.47
C GLY A 376 -1.33 -12.47 28.40
N ASP A 377 -1.80 -11.96 27.25
CA ASP A 377 -3.21 -11.59 27.09
C ASP A 377 -4.10 -12.85 27.09
N SER A 378 -5.23 -12.85 27.81
CA SER A 378 -6.20 -13.96 27.73
C SER A 378 -7.08 -13.81 26.48
N GLN A 379 -7.11 -14.85 25.62
CA GLN A 379 -7.97 -14.84 24.43
C GLN A 379 -9.46 -14.80 24.81
N GLY A 380 -9.84 -15.36 25.97
CA GLY A 380 -11.23 -15.39 26.41
C GLY A 380 -11.81 -14.03 26.79
N GLN A 381 -10.95 -13.06 27.14
CA GLN A 381 -11.33 -11.68 27.42
C GLN A 381 -11.42 -10.81 26.14
N THR A 382 -11.00 -11.36 25.00
CA THR A 382 -11.03 -10.65 23.72
C THR A 382 -12.45 -10.72 23.11
N PRO A 383 -13.07 -9.59 22.72
CA PRO A 383 -14.47 -9.56 22.34
C PRO A 383 -14.77 -10.13 20.96
N ILE A 384 -15.95 -10.73 20.83
CA ILE A 384 -16.67 -10.94 19.57
C ILE A 384 -17.85 -9.97 19.56
N ALA A 385 -17.88 -9.06 18.60
CA ALA A 385 -18.92 -8.05 18.47
C ALA A 385 -19.83 -8.38 17.28
N LEU A 386 -21.02 -8.95 17.53
CA LEU A 386 -22.00 -9.29 16.50
C LEU A 386 -23.40 -9.45 17.14
N PRO A 387 -24.46 -8.80 16.62
CA PRO A 387 -24.44 -7.82 15.54
C PRO A 387 -24.00 -6.43 16.03
N VAL A 388 -23.44 -5.65 15.11
CA VAL A 388 -23.31 -4.20 15.27
C VAL A 388 -24.05 -3.51 14.14
N MET A 389 -25.15 -2.85 14.47
CA MET A 389 -25.99 -2.15 13.50
C MET A 389 -25.93 -0.65 13.73
N ASP A 390 -25.83 0.11 12.65
CA ASP A 390 -25.91 1.57 12.65
C ASP A 390 -26.86 2.00 11.52
N TYR A 391 -27.87 2.78 11.88
CA TYR A 391 -28.80 3.38 10.94
C TYR A 391 -28.83 4.89 11.15
N ARG A 392 -28.68 5.66 10.08
CA ARG A 392 -28.78 7.12 10.09
C ARG A 392 -29.73 7.58 9.01
N LEU A 393 -30.59 8.52 9.35
CA LEU A 393 -31.55 9.12 8.43
C LEU A 393 -31.46 10.65 8.54
N ARG A 394 -31.14 11.31 7.44
CA ARG A 394 -31.20 12.77 7.31
C ARG A 394 -32.54 13.16 6.69
N LEU A 395 -33.38 13.86 7.44
CA LEU A 395 -34.66 14.34 6.93
C LEU A 395 -34.42 15.39 5.83
N LYS A 396 -35.23 15.32 4.76
CA LYS A 396 -35.14 16.23 3.61
C LYS A 396 -35.58 17.63 3.97
N ASP A 397 -36.71 17.73 4.64
CA ASP A 397 -37.31 19.01 4.98
C ASP A 397 -36.66 19.58 6.25
N PRO A 398 -36.15 20.82 6.22
CA PRO A 398 -35.60 21.46 7.41
C PRO A 398 -36.66 21.58 8.50
N LEU A 399 -36.33 21.15 9.71
CA LEU A 399 -37.15 21.36 10.89
C LEU A 399 -36.68 22.65 11.56
N LEU A 400 -37.56 23.64 11.75
CA LEU A 400 -37.20 24.93 12.34
C LEU A 400 -35.98 25.60 11.64
N GLY A 401 -35.87 25.43 10.31
CA GLY A 401 -34.77 25.94 9.49
C GLY A 401 -33.47 25.13 9.54
N GLY A 402 -33.34 24.17 10.46
CA GLY A 402 -32.16 23.32 10.60
C GLY A 402 -32.38 21.91 10.02
N VAL A 403 -31.28 21.19 9.81
CA VAL A 403 -31.30 19.80 9.32
C VAL A 403 -31.38 18.85 10.52
N LEU A 404 -32.40 17.98 10.52
CA LEU A 404 -32.57 16.93 11.53
C LEU A 404 -32.02 15.59 11.03
N GLN A 405 -31.12 15.00 11.80
CA GLN A 405 -30.60 13.66 11.61
C GLN A 405 -31.07 12.73 12.74
N LEU A 406 -31.66 11.60 12.38
CA LEU A 406 -32.01 10.53 13.30
C LEU A 406 -30.97 9.42 13.21
N GLN A 407 -30.61 8.82 14.34
CA GLN A 407 -29.70 7.69 14.41
C GLN A 407 -30.29 6.59 15.30
N ALA A 408 -30.09 5.33 14.90
CA ALA A 408 -30.32 4.17 15.74
C ALA A 408 -29.07 3.28 15.66
N ASN A 409 -28.64 2.74 16.80
CA ASN A 409 -27.45 1.90 16.86
C ASN A 409 -27.68 0.75 17.84
N THR A 410 -27.09 -0.41 17.55
CA THR A 410 -26.99 -1.50 18.52
C THR A 410 -25.65 -2.20 18.41
N LEU A 411 -25.19 -2.72 19.53
CA LEU A 411 -23.94 -3.44 19.71
C LEU A 411 -24.19 -4.61 20.66
N ALA A 412 -23.82 -5.81 20.27
CA ALA A 412 -23.72 -6.95 21.17
C ALA A 412 -22.28 -7.45 21.19
N ILE A 413 -21.68 -7.47 22.37
CA ILE A 413 -20.35 -8.00 22.63
C ILE A 413 -20.50 -9.23 23.52
N THR A 414 -19.90 -10.33 23.07
CA THR A 414 -19.77 -11.55 23.86
C THR A 414 -18.30 -11.97 23.97
N ARG A 415 -17.96 -12.58 25.09
CA ARG A 415 -16.64 -13.09 25.44
C ARG A 415 -16.79 -14.50 26.00
N THR A 416 -15.79 -15.36 25.80
CA THR A 416 -15.85 -16.71 26.39
C THR A 416 -15.50 -16.70 27.87
N HIS A 417 -14.66 -15.75 28.29
CA HIS A 417 -14.25 -15.54 29.69
C HIS A 417 -14.05 -14.04 29.94
N GLY A 418 -15.14 -13.28 30.03
CA GLY A 418 -15.13 -11.85 30.32
C GLY A 418 -16.54 -11.27 30.37
N GLN A 419 -16.65 -9.97 30.62
CA GLN A 419 -17.94 -9.27 30.66
C GLN A 419 -18.64 -9.31 29.29
N ASP A 420 -19.94 -9.57 29.29
CA ASP A 420 -20.79 -9.45 28.10
C ASP A 420 -21.60 -8.16 28.17
N THR A 421 -21.71 -7.46 27.04
CA THR A 421 -22.36 -6.15 26.98
C THR A 421 -23.24 -6.04 25.73
N GLN A 422 -24.51 -5.69 25.92
CA GLN A 422 -25.44 -5.34 24.86
C GLN A 422 -25.89 -3.89 25.03
N ARG A 423 -26.03 -3.18 23.91
CA ARG A 423 -26.47 -1.80 23.85
C ARG A 423 -27.43 -1.61 22.69
N ALA A 424 -28.44 -0.77 22.90
CA ALA A 424 -29.20 -0.14 21.84
C ALA A 424 -29.41 1.35 22.19
N PHE A 425 -29.36 2.23 21.19
CA PHE A 425 -29.72 3.62 21.38
C PHE A 425 -30.43 4.20 20.17
N SER A 426 -31.20 5.26 20.42
CA SER A 426 -31.72 6.17 19.40
C SER A 426 -31.30 7.60 19.72
N ALA A 427 -30.97 8.37 18.68
CA ALA A 427 -30.55 9.76 18.82
C ALA A 427 -31.17 10.65 17.75
N ALA A 428 -31.33 11.93 18.07
CA ALA A 428 -31.79 12.99 17.20
C ALA A 428 -30.81 14.17 17.32
N GLU A 429 -30.25 14.59 16.19
CA GLU A 429 -29.32 15.72 16.10
C GLU A 429 -29.87 16.75 15.13
N TRP A 430 -30.10 17.97 15.62
CA TRP A 430 -30.58 19.10 14.85
C TRP A 430 -29.46 20.12 14.69
N ASN A 431 -29.17 20.54 13.45
CA ASN A 431 -28.13 21.52 13.16
C ASN A 431 -28.68 22.68 12.30
N LEU A 432 -28.52 23.91 12.78
CA LEU A 432 -28.85 25.13 12.06
C LEU A 432 -27.59 25.98 11.87
N ARG A 433 -27.12 26.09 10.62
CA ARG A 433 -25.99 26.94 10.24
C ARG A 433 -26.52 28.25 9.67
N THR A 434 -26.05 29.38 10.21
CA THR A 434 -26.42 30.72 9.77
C THR A 434 -25.20 31.63 9.69
N LEU A 435 -25.35 32.75 8.98
CA LEU A 435 -24.34 33.81 8.88
C LEU A 435 -24.86 35.07 9.59
N THR A 436 -24.02 35.70 10.40
CA THR A 436 -24.35 36.99 11.02
C THR A 436 -24.04 38.15 10.07
N GLY A 437 -24.58 39.34 10.35
CA GLY A 437 -24.26 40.56 9.58
C GLY A 437 -22.79 40.97 9.61
N MET A 438 -21.99 40.41 10.53
CA MET A 438 -20.54 40.63 10.62
C MET A 438 -19.72 39.56 9.88
N GLY A 439 -20.37 38.67 9.12
CA GLY A 439 -19.70 37.58 8.38
C GLY A 439 -19.26 36.39 9.25
N GLN A 440 -19.81 36.28 10.47
CA GLN A 440 -19.52 35.14 11.35
C GLN A 440 -20.40 33.96 10.94
N GLU A 441 -19.81 32.78 10.90
CA GLU A 441 -20.52 31.53 10.73
C GLU A 441 -20.90 30.97 12.10
N VAL A 442 -22.20 30.86 12.37
CA VAL A 442 -22.73 30.36 13.63
C VAL A 442 -23.54 29.10 13.39
N THR A 443 -23.19 28.02 14.07
CA THR A 443 -23.91 26.74 14.05
C THR A 443 -24.55 26.50 15.41
N PHE A 444 -25.88 26.33 15.42
CA PHE A 444 -26.65 25.88 16.57
C PHE A 444 -26.88 24.37 16.45
N THR A 445 -26.55 23.62 17.50
CA THR A 445 -26.74 22.17 17.55
C THR A 445 -27.61 21.81 18.75
N GLY A 446 -28.62 20.97 18.51
CA GLY A 446 -29.41 20.31 19.56
C GLY A 446 -29.27 18.80 19.42
N TYR A 447 -28.97 18.11 20.52
CA TYR A 447 -28.73 16.67 20.53
C TYR A 447 -29.54 16.00 21.64
N LEU A 448 -30.27 14.95 21.27
CA LEU A 448 -31.01 14.09 22.20
C LEU A 448 -30.66 12.65 21.91
N ARG A 449 -30.44 11.83 22.95
CA ARG A 449 -30.18 10.41 22.81
C ARG A 449 -30.74 9.61 23.99
N GLY A 450 -31.33 8.46 23.71
CA GLY A 450 -31.78 7.49 24.70
C GLY A 450 -31.05 6.16 24.53
N ASP A 451 -30.43 5.69 25.59
CA ASP A 451 -29.64 4.46 25.66
C ASP A 451 -30.34 3.41 26.52
N VAL A 452 -30.22 2.14 26.10
CA VAL A 452 -30.53 0.96 26.90
C VAL A 452 -29.37 -0.02 26.81
N TYR A 453 -28.92 -0.52 27.95
CA TYR A 453 -27.83 -1.48 28.08
C TYR A 453 -28.28 -2.69 28.88
N HIS A 454 -27.68 -3.83 28.57
CA HIS A 454 -27.69 -5.02 29.41
C HIS A 454 -26.27 -5.58 29.49
N SER A 455 -25.75 -5.80 30.70
CA SER A 455 -24.44 -6.43 30.90
C SER A 455 -24.48 -7.52 31.97
N SER A 456 -23.66 -8.54 31.78
CA SER A 456 -23.43 -9.62 32.74
C SER A 456 -21.93 -9.84 32.96
N ASP A 457 -21.59 -10.49 34.07
CA ASP A 457 -20.20 -10.85 34.41
C ASP A 457 -19.27 -9.63 34.50
N ASN A 458 -19.83 -8.49 34.93
CA ASN A 458 -19.14 -7.21 35.02
C ASN A 458 -17.92 -7.24 35.96
N ASP A 459 -17.92 -8.14 36.94
CA ASP A 459 -16.82 -8.40 37.87
C ASP A 459 -15.59 -9.04 37.20
N LEU A 460 -15.76 -9.65 36.00
CA LEU A 460 -14.65 -10.15 35.19
C LEU A 460 -13.91 -9.06 34.42
N THR A 461 -14.38 -7.80 34.46
CA THR A 461 -13.69 -6.68 33.83
C THR A 461 -12.47 -6.25 34.66
N PRO A 462 -11.23 -6.34 34.12
CA PRO A 462 -10.02 -6.03 34.89
C PRO A 462 -9.95 -4.59 35.41
N THR A 463 -10.57 -3.65 34.70
CA THR A 463 -10.58 -2.23 35.06
C THR A 463 -11.94 -1.87 35.66
N ALA A 464 -12.00 -1.71 36.99
CA ALA A 464 -13.26 -1.46 37.71
C ALA A 464 -14.06 -0.24 37.20
N SER A 465 -13.39 0.81 36.71
CA SER A 465 -14.06 1.99 36.13
C SER A 465 -14.75 1.73 34.78
N TYR A 466 -14.51 0.57 34.15
CA TYR A 466 -15.14 0.15 32.89
C TYR A 466 -16.25 -0.87 33.08
N ALA A 467 -16.35 -1.48 34.26
CA ALA A 467 -17.31 -2.54 34.53
C ALA A 467 -18.76 -2.04 34.41
N GLY A 468 -19.11 -0.92 35.05
CA GLY A 468 -20.51 -0.47 35.16
C GLY A 468 -21.33 -1.35 36.12
N GLU A 469 -22.64 -1.10 36.16
CA GLU A 469 -23.58 -1.89 36.97
C GLU A 469 -24.16 -3.06 36.15
N PRO A 470 -24.29 -4.27 36.72
CA PRO A 470 -24.86 -5.42 36.01
C PRO A 470 -26.37 -5.25 35.74
N GLY A 471 -26.87 -6.03 34.78
CA GLY A 471 -28.28 -6.05 34.41
C GLY A 471 -28.69 -4.92 33.47
N TRP A 472 -29.99 -4.59 33.48
CA TRP A 472 -30.57 -3.57 32.59
C TRP A 472 -30.35 -2.15 33.13
N GLN A 473 -29.77 -1.30 32.30
CA GLN A 473 -29.50 0.11 32.62
C GLN A 473 -30.00 1.00 31.48
N ALA A 474 -30.43 2.22 31.79
CA ALA A 474 -30.87 3.20 30.80
C ALA A 474 -30.29 4.58 31.08
N ARG A 475 -30.02 5.34 30.01
CA ARG A 475 -29.49 6.70 30.11
C ARG A 475 -30.14 7.61 29.07
N GLY A 476 -30.62 8.76 29.51
CA GLY A 476 -31.03 9.87 28.63
C GLY A 476 -29.92 10.91 28.54
N ILE A 477 -29.62 11.39 27.34
CA ILE A 477 -28.63 12.42 27.04
C ILE A 477 -29.35 13.56 26.33
N ALA A 478 -29.08 14.78 26.79
CA ALA A 478 -29.47 16.00 26.11
C ALA A 478 -28.26 16.94 26.08
N ALA A 479 -27.92 17.47 24.92
CA ALA A 479 -26.85 18.45 24.79
C ALA A 479 -27.25 19.55 23.79
N ALA A 480 -26.75 20.75 24.02
CA ALA A 480 -26.86 21.86 23.08
C ALA A 480 -25.49 22.49 22.88
N ALA A 481 -25.21 22.95 21.66
CA ALA A 481 -24.00 23.67 21.35
C ALA A 481 -24.25 24.89 20.46
N VAL A 482 -23.41 25.91 20.65
CA VAL A 482 -23.29 27.08 19.77
C VAL A 482 -21.83 27.17 19.35
N ASP A 483 -21.55 27.00 18.06
CA ASP A 483 -20.20 27.08 17.48
C ASP A 483 -20.13 28.29 16.55
N MET A 484 -19.24 29.23 16.87
CA MET A 484 -19.02 30.45 16.10
C MET A 484 -17.60 30.42 15.50
N ARG A 485 -17.51 30.60 14.19
CA ARG A 485 -16.26 30.82 13.45
C ARG A 485 -16.28 32.20 12.79
N TRP A 486 -15.18 32.94 12.89
CA TRP A 486 -15.08 34.28 12.30
C TRP A 486 -13.89 34.41 11.35
N PRO A 487 -14.04 34.02 10.07
CA PRO A 487 -12.92 34.01 9.14
C PRO A 487 -12.59 35.40 8.62
N PHE A 488 -11.43 35.94 8.99
CA PHE A 488 -10.82 37.13 8.39
C PHE A 488 -9.92 36.71 7.24
N MET A 489 -10.26 37.10 6.02
CA MET A 489 -9.48 36.79 4.82
C MET A 489 -8.77 38.04 4.31
N GLY A 490 -7.54 37.89 3.86
CA GLY A 490 -6.76 38.98 3.28
C GLY A 490 -5.58 38.45 2.47
N GLU A 491 -4.93 39.35 1.74
CA GLU A 491 -3.69 39.03 1.04
C GLU A 491 -2.50 39.05 2.02
N ALA A 492 -1.55 38.14 1.81
CA ALA A 492 -0.26 38.15 2.49
C ALA A 492 0.79 37.42 1.65
N PHE A 493 2.00 37.98 1.59
CA PHE A 493 3.16 37.35 0.94
C PHE A 493 2.91 36.88 -0.51
N GLY A 494 2.02 37.56 -1.25
CA GLY A 494 1.66 37.20 -2.62
C GLY A 494 0.66 36.05 -2.74
N GLY A 495 -0.03 35.68 -1.65
CA GLY A 495 -1.15 34.74 -1.67
C GLY A 495 -2.23 35.13 -0.67
N VAL A 496 -3.03 34.15 -0.25
CA VAL A 496 -4.21 34.37 0.60
C VAL A 496 -3.93 33.86 2.01
N GLN A 497 -4.13 34.72 3.00
CA GLN A 497 -4.17 34.35 4.41
C GLN A 497 -5.61 34.37 4.94
N ARG A 498 -5.86 33.50 5.93
CA ARG A 498 -7.10 33.48 6.70
C ARG A 498 -6.80 33.25 8.17
N ILE A 499 -7.33 34.12 9.01
CA ILE A 499 -7.29 34.02 10.47
C ILE A 499 -8.73 33.80 10.94
N THR A 500 -9.00 32.70 11.64
CA THR A 500 -10.34 32.35 12.09
C THR A 500 -10.34 32.11 13.61
N PRO A 501 -10.71 33.11 14.42
CA PRO A 501 -11.12 32.85 15.78
C PRO A 501 -12.34 31.94 15.80
N ARG A 502 -12.32 30.94 16.68
CA ARG A 502 -13.41 29.99 16.87
C ARG A 502 -13.74 29.88 18.34
N ILE A 503 -15.03 29.96 18.67
CA ILE A 503 -15.55 29.80 20.03
C ILE A 503 -16.73 28.84 19.96
N GLN A 504 -16.75 27.85 20.84
CA GLN A 504 -17.84 26.90 20.99
C GLN A 504 -18.28 26.85 22.44
N ILE A 505 -19.58 26.92 22.66
CA ILE A 505 -20.18 26.69 23.97
C ILE A 505 -20.98 25.39 23.87
N VAL A 506 -20.71 24.45 24.76
CA VAL A 506 -21.45 23.18 24.87
C VAL A 506 -22.09 23.10 26.25
N ALA A 507 -23.35 22.68 26.31
CA ALA A 507 -24.08 22.45 27.54
C ALA A 507 -24.65 21.04 27.55
N ALA A 508 -24.21 20.21 28.49
CA ALA A 508 -24.81 18.92 28.81
C ALA A 508 -25.04 18.80 30.34
N PRO A 509 -26.15 18.17 30.78
CA PRO A 509 -26.44 17.94 32.20
C PRO A 509 -25.53 16.84 32.76
N LYS A 510 -25.59 16.60 34.08
CA LYS A 510 -24.95 15.42 34.69
C LYS A 510 -25.58 14.15 34.13
N LEU A 511 -24.74 13.21 33.71
CA LEU A 511 -25.18 11.93 33.18
C LEU A 511 -24.72 10.79 34.09
N ALA A 512 -25.49 9.71 34.11
CA ALA A 512 -25.14 8.49 34.81
C ALA A 512 -24.12 7.65 34.01
N ASN A 513 -23.01 8.27 33.56
CA ASN A 513 -22.02 7.60 32.72
C ASN A 513 -21.51 6.31 33.35
N LEU A 514 -21.00 6.37 34.58
CA LEU A 514 -20.33 5.25 35.27
C LEU A 514 -21.25 4.06 35.60
N ARG A 515 -22.57 4.22 35.52
CA ARG A 515 -23.51 3.10 35.68
C ARG A 515 -23.50 2.16 34.47
N LEU A 516 -23.07 2.66 33.31
CA LEU A 516 -22.96 1.89 32.09
C LEU A 516 -21.53 1.34 31.91
N PRO A 517 -21.40 0.11 31.39
CA PRO A 517 -20.13 -0.42 30.88
C PRO A 517 -19.41 0.51 29.91
N ASN A 518 -18.08 0.41 29.87
CA ASN A 518 -17.25 1.08 28.86
C ASN A 518 -16.50 0.05 28.00
N GLU A 519 -16.96 -0.17 26.77
CA GLU A 519 -16.37 -1.09 25.80
C GLU A 519 -15.66 -0.34 24.67
N ASP A 520 -16.26 0.72 24.15
CA ASP A 520 -15.78 1.44 22.95
C ASP A 520 -15.27 2.88 23.20
N ALA A 521 -15.28 3.35 24.46
CA ALA A 521 -14.91 4.71 24.84
C ALA A 521 -13.72 4.79 25.83
N ARG A 522 -12.70 3.95 25.61
CA ARG A 522 -11.52 3.82 26.49
C ARG A 522 -10.31 4.67 26.08
N ALA A 523 -10.23 5.08 24.81
CA ALA A 523 -9.16 5.94 24.32
C ALA A 523 -9.65 7.38 24.24
N VAL A 524 -9.43 8.15 25.31
CA VAL A 524 -9.74 9.58 25.34
C VAL A 524 -8.46 10.36 25.64
N ASP A 525 -8.11 11.27 24.75
CA ASP A 525 -6.97 12.16 24.91
C ASP A 525 -7.30 13.48 24.23
N LEU A 526 -6.87 14.61 24.80
CA LEU A 526 -7.10 15.91 24.17
C LEU A 526 -6.18 16.09 22.97
N GLU A 527 -6.78 16.31 21.81
CA GLU A 527 -6.09 16.54 20.55
C GLU A 527 -6.67 17.76 19.81
N ASP A 528 -5.95 18.24 18.80
CA ASP A 528 -6.47 19.26 17.90
C ASP A 528 -7.73 18.78 17.15
N SER A 529 -7.84 17.47 16.91
CA SER A 529 -8.91 16.82 16.17
C SER A 529 -10.25 16.77 16.93
N ASN A 530 -10.22 16.65 18.26
CA ASN A 530 -11.42 16.52 19.10
C ASN A 530 -11.71 17.74 19.98
N LEU A 531 -10.86 18.78 19.95
CA LEU A 531 -10.99 19.99 20.76
C LEU A 531 -12.42 20.58 20.74
N PHE A 532 -13.01 20.69 19.54
CA PHE A 532 -14.35 21.22 19.29
C PHE A 532 -15.43 20.15 19.01
N ALA A 533 -15.16 18.87 19.31
CA ALA A 533 -16.17 17.82 19.17
C ALA A 533 -17.27 18.01 20.21
N LEU A 534 -18.53 17.67 19.89
CA LEU A 534 -19.63 17.71 20.87
C LEU A 534 -19.38 16.72 22.02
N ASN A 535 -18.92 15.52 21.69
CA ASN A 535 -18.44 14.51 22.61
C ASN A 535 -16.98 14.17 22.29
N ARG A 536 -16.09 14.19 23.29
CA ARG A 536 -14.64 13.96 23.11
C ARG A 536 -14.22 12.51 23.30
N PHE A 537 -15.08 11.68 23.88
CA PHE A 537 -14.84 10.25 23.96
C PHE A 537 -14.94 9.60 22.58
N ALA A 538 -14.06 8.64 22.30
CA ALA A 538 -14.27 7.70 21.21
C ALA A 538 -15.52 6.83 21.50
N GLY A 539 -16.16 6.31 20.46
CA GLY A 539 -17.31 5.42 20.64
C GLY A 539 -18.57 6.10 21.21
N TYR A 540 -19.41 5.32 21.88
CA TYR A 540 -20.74 5.75 22.32
C TYR A 540 -21.02 5.47 23.80
N ASP A 541 -20.16 4.73 24.51
CA ASP A 541 -20.38 4.35 25.91
C ASP A 541 -20.25 5.51 26.90
N ARG A 542 -19.31 6.42 26.64
CA ARG A 542 -19.11 7.62 27.46
C ARG A 542 -19.54 8.87 26.69
N PHE A 543 -20.25 9.77 27.38
CA PHE A 543 -20.61 11.08 26.86
C PHE A 543 -20.17 12.16 27.84
N GLU A 544 -19.51 13.20 27.34
CA GLU A 544 -19.05 14.32 28.14
C GLU A 544 -20.24 15.07 28.78
N ASP A 545 -20.37 14.97 30.10
CA ASP A 545 -21.54 15.47 30.85
C ASP A 545 -21.30 16.87 31.44
N SER A 546 -20.67 17.72 30.62
CA SER A 546 -20.07 18.98 31.04
C SER A 546 -20.63 20.20 30.28
N THR A 547 -20.71 21.34 30.98
CA THR A 547 -20.89 22.65 30.36
C THR A 547 -19.53 23.30 30.19
N ARG A 548 -19.14 23.61 28.95
CA ARG A 548 -17.82 24.13 28.64
C ARG A 548 -17.85 25.21 27.57
N ILE A 549 -16.83 26.04 27.60
CA ILE A 549 -16.47 26.98 26.55
C ILE A 549 -15.14 26.51 25.97
N THR A 550 -15.07 26.34 24.66
CA THR A 550 -13.86 25.99 23.93
C THR A 550 -13.53 27.14 23.01
N TYR A 551 -12.28 27.56 22.98
CA TYR A 551 -11.82 28.66 22.16
C TYR A 551 -10.50 28.32 21.49
N GLY A 552 -10.29 28.83 20.29
CA GLY A 552 -9.07 28.61 19.54
C GLY A 552 -8.91 29.57 18.38
N LEU A 553 -7.72 29.55 17.81
CA LEU A 553 -7.34 30.33 16.66
C LEU A 553 -6.87 29.38 15.56
N GLU A 554 -7.50 29.47 14.40
CA GLU A 554 -7.04 28.80 13.19
C GLU A 554 -6.35 29.84 12.29
N TYR A 555 -5.19 29.50 11.76
CA TYR A 555 -4.47 30.30 10.78
C TYR A 555 -4.18 29.44 9.55
N SER A 556 -4.44 29.98 8.36
CA SER A 556 -4.05 29.34 7.11
C SER A 556 -3.45 30.35 6.14
N LEU A 557 -2.32 30.00 5.55
CA LEU A 557 -1.64 30.76 4.51
C LEU A 557 -1.50 29.87 3.27
N SER A 558 -1.97 30.34 2.13
CA SER A 558 -1.90 29.65 0.84
C SER A 558 -1.18 30.53 -0.17
N LEU A 559 0.02 30.12 -0.56
CA LEU A 559 0.84 30.68 -1.63
C LEU A 559 0.90 29.65 -2.79
N PRO A 560 1.36 30.00 -4.00
CA PRO A 560 1.39 29.07 -5.14
C PRO A 560 2.11 27.74 -4.86
N ASP A 561 3.25 27.79 -4.16
CA ASP A 561 4.10 26.62 -3.90
C ASP A 561 4.16 26.24 -2.41
N PHE A 562 3.51 27.01 -1.53
CA PHE A 562 3.63 26.88 -0.08
C PHE A 562 2.26 26.95 0.57
N SER A 563 2.00 26.05 1.51
CA SER A 563 0.83 26.13 2.38
C SER A 563 1.23 25.93 3.83
N LEU A 564 0.61 26.71 4.70
CA LEU A 564 0.72 26.59 6.14
C LEU A 564 -0.68 26.59 6.74
N GLN A 565 -0.93 25.66 7.64
CA GLN A 565 -2.15 25.57 8.43
C GLN A 565 -1.77 25.38 9.88
N SER A 566 -2.30 26.19 10.78
CA SER A 566 -2.07 26.07 12.21
C SER A 566 -3.37 26.23 12.97
N ILE A 567 -3.53 25.46 14.04
CA ILE A 567 -4.62 25.58 14.99
C ILE A 567 -4.04 25.51 16.39
N VAL A 568 -4.47 26.40 17.27
CA VAL A 568 -4.16 26.34 18.71
C VAL A 568 -5.44 26.64 19.47
N GLY A 569 -5.72 25.89 20.52
CA GLY A 569 -6.89 26.18 21.34
C GLY A 569 -6.89 25.46 22.68
N GLN A 570 -7.89 25.82 23.46
CA GLN A 570 -8.07 25.39 24.84
C GLN A 570 -9.57 25.33 25.18
N SER A 571 -9.89 24.62 26.24
CA SER A 571 -11.25 24.47 26.75
C SER A 571 -11.32 24.83 28.23
N TYR A 572 -12.45 25.38 28.65
CA TYR A 572 -12.75 25.71 30.03
C TYR A 572 -14.13 25.18 30.42
N ARG A 573 -14.18 24.35 31.46
CA ARG A 573 -15.40 23.81 32.05
C ARG A 573 -15.97 24.78 33.08
N LEU A 574 -17.23 25.16 32.85
CA LEU A 574 -17.93 26.12 33.69
C LEU A 574 -18.37 25.51 35.03
N ASN A 575 -18.60 24.19 35.09
CA ASN A 575 -18.94 23.51 36.33
C ASN A 575 -17.69 23.01 37.09
N SER A 576 -17.83 22.86 38.41
CA SER A 576 -16.77 22.42 39.34
C SER A 576 -16.92 20.95 39.77
N ARG A 577 -17.74 20.16 39.06
CA ARG A 577 -17.95 18.75 39.38
C ARG A 577 -16.70 17.94 39.02
N THR A 578 -16.46 16.85 39.75
CA THR A 578 -15.43 15.88 39.40
C THR A 578 -15.66 15.35 37.99
N SER A 579 -14.58 15.32 37.20
CA SER A 579 -14.63 14.84 35.82
C SER A 579 -14.80 13.33 35.77
N ILE A 580 -15.49 12.85 34.73
CA ILE A 580 -15.45 11.44 34.34
C ILE A 580 -14.21 11.12 33.48
N LEU A 581 -13.51 12.16 33.01
CA LEU A 581 -12.30 12.01 32.19
C LEU A 581 -11.13 11.68 33.12
N PRO A 582 -10.39 10.59 32.85
CA PRO A 582 -9.22 10.21 33.64
C PRO A 582 -8.20 11.33 33.72
N ASP A 583 -7.43 11.33 34.81
CA ASP A 583 -6.26 12.20 34.93
C ASP A 583 -5.23 11.87 33.86
N GLY A 584 -4.60 12.90 33.32
CA GLY A 584 -3.60 12.77 32.27
C GLY A 584 -4.09 12.90 30.82
N THR A 585 -5.41 12.95 30.63
CA THR A 585 -6.07 13.17 29.32
C THR A 585 -6.03 14.62 28.85
N GLY A 586 -5.53 15.54 29.70
CA GLY A 586 -5.55 16.99 29.48
C GLY A 586 -6.93 17.62 29.66
N LEU A 587 -7.91 16.86 30.18
CA LEU A 587 -9.32 17.26 30.30
C LEU A 587 -9.95 17.03 31.68
N SER A 588 -9.22 16.45 32.65
CA SER A 588 -9.77 16.17 33.97
C SER A 588 -10.08 17.45 34.76
N ASP A 589 -9.22 18.46 34.62
CA ASP A 589 -9.36 19.76 35.28
C ASP A 589 -10.42 20.68 34.63
N ARG A 590 -10.68 21.81 35.29
CA ARG A 590 -11.60 22.83 34.75
C ARG A 590 -11.04 23.48 33.49
N THR A 591 -9.77 23.86 33.52
CA THR A 591 -9.08 24.33 32.33
C THR A 591 -8.42 23.12 31.69
N SER A 592 -8.55 22.97 30.38
CA SER A 592 -7.84 21.91 29.66
C SER A 592 -6.40 22.31 29.37
N ASP A 593 -5.61 21.34 28.98
CA ASP A 593 -4.31 21.61 28.35
C ASP A 593 -4.49 22.43 27.06
N ILE A 594 -3.40 23.10 26.66
CA ILE A 594 -3.32 23.83 25.40
C ILE A 594 -2.91 22.82 24.32
N VAL A 595 -3.71 22.68 23.28
CA VAL A 595 -3.40 21.81 22.14
C VAL A 595 -3.26 22.60 20.86
N GLY A 596 -2.43 22.09 19.97
CA GLY A 596 -2.30 22.65 18.64
C GLY A 596 -1.68 21.72 17.63
N ARG A 597 -1.91 22.07 16.37
CA ARG A 597 -1.28 21.42 15.22
C ARG A 597 -0.82 22.48 14.24
N THR A 598 0.38 22.29 13.68
CA THR A 598 0.88 23.06 12.56
C THR A 598 1.29 22.12 11.44
N THR A 599 0.80 22.36 10.23
CA THR A 599 1.15 21.64 9.01
C THR A 599 1.73 22.62 8.01
N ILE A 600 2.90 22.29 7.47
CA ILE A 600 3.60 23.09 6.46
C ILE A 600 3.88 22.18 5.27
N ARG A 601 3.56 22.65 4.07
CA ARG A 601 3.91 21.99 2.81
C ARG A 601 4.56 22.97 1.86
N TYR A 602 5.66 22.56 1.24
CA TYR A 602 6.31 23.28 0.16
C TYR A 602 6.51 22.36 -1.02
N LYS A 603 5.75 22.59 -2.10
CA LYS A 603 5.64 21.69 -3.27
C LYS A 603 5.43 20.24 -2.82
N ASP A 604 6.01 19.31 -3.57
CA ASP A 604 6.18 17.91 -3.18
C ASP A 604 7.54 17.67 -2.49
N PHE A 605 8.22 18.73 -2.03
CA PHE A 605 9.59 18.63 -1.50
C PHE A 605 9.66 18.66 0.03
N ILE A 606 8.79 19.43 0.70
CA ILE A 606 8.73 19.47 2.18
C ILE A 606 7.32 19.17 2.63
N SER A 607 7.19 18.23 3.55
CA SER A 607 5.97 18.00 4.33
C SER A 607 6.36 17.95 5.80
N PHE A 608 5.80 18.86 6.59
CA PHE A 608 6.04 18.95 8.03
C PHE A 608 4.71 19.01 8.77
N THR A 609 4.54 18.19 9.79
CA THR A 609 3.42 18.23 10.72
C THR A 609 3.94 18.18 12.14
N HIS A 610 3.51 19.13 12.96
CA HIS A 610 3.81 19.20 14.38
C HIS A 610 2.50 19.24 15.16
N ARG A 611 2.31 18.31 16.10
CA ARG A 611 1.20 18.33 17.06
C ARG A 611 1.77 18.43 18.46
N PHE A 612 1.13 19.21 19.31
CA PHE A 612 1.56 19.37 20.68
C PHE A 612 0.39 19.48 21.66
N ARG A 613 0.66 19.09 22.91
CA ARG A 613 -0.16 19.36 24.08
C ARG A 613 0.72 19.87 25.21
N LEU A 614 0.37 21.03 25.74
CA LEU A 614 1.06 21.67 26.85
C LEU A 614 0.16 21.71 28.08
N ASP A 615 0.72 21.30 29.21
CA ASP A 615 0.09 21.43 30.52
C ASP A 615 -0.34 22.88 30.77
N LYS A 616 -1.58 23.07 31.20
CA LYS A 616 -2.13 24.41 31.44
C LYS A 616 -1.44 25.23 32.53
N ASP A 617 -0.81 24.59 33.52
CA ASP A 617 -0.30 25.28 34.71
C ASP A 617 1.18 25.64 34.53
N HIS A 618 1.98 24.72 33.96
CA HIS A 618 3.43 24.87 33.86
C HIS A 618 3.96 24.88 32.43
N LEU A 619 3.10 24.70 31.42
CA LEU A 619 3.46 24.56 30.01
C LEU A 619 4.42 23.38 29.73
N SER A 620 4.46 22.40 30.64
CA SER A 620 5.23 21.17 30.40
C SER A 620 4.64 20.42 29.21
N VAL A 621 5.51 19.92 28.35
CA VAL A 621 5.12 19.18 27.16
C VAL A 621 4.55 17.81 27.55
N ARG A 622 3.24 17.63 27.36
CA ARG A 622 2.53 16.36 27.60
C ARG A 622 2.47 15.50 26.35
N ARG A 623 2.39 16.14 25.18
CA ARG A 623 2.45 15.45 23.88
C ARG A 623 3.27 16.28 22.91
N ASN A 624 4.12 15.60 22.15
CA ASN A 624 4.90 16.22 21.08
C ASN A 624 5.07 15.22 19.94
N GLU A 625 4.42 15.48 18.83
CA GLU A 625 4.53 14.68 17.61
C GLU A 625 5.10 15.55 16.52
N LEU A 626 6.18 15.09 15.90
CA LEU A 626 6.80 15.75 14.76
C LEU A 626 6.96 14.72 13.67
N ASP A 627 6.37 14.96 12.50
CA ASP A 627 6.62 14.18 11.28
C ASP A 627 7.09 15.14 10.19
N ALA A 628 8.30 14.92 9.68
CA ALA A 628 8.94 15.73 8.66
C ALA A 628 9.44 14.85 7.53
N THR A 629 9.22 15.25 6.29
CA THR A 629 9.82 14.68 5.09
C THR A 629 10.39 15.82 4.25
N VAL A 630 11.65 15.67 3.83
CA VAL A 630 12.37 16.63 3.00
C VAL A 630 13.03 15.88 1.85
N GLY A 631 12.73 16.24 0.61
CA GLY A 631 13.31 15.61 -0.57
C GLY A 631 12.32 15.36 -1.71
N SER A 632 12.82 14.81 -2.80
CA SER A 632 12.02 14.33 -3.94
C SER A 632 11.63 12.86 -3.76
N ARG A 633 10.97 12.27 -4.76
CA ARG A 633 10.66 10.83 -4.77
C ARG A 633 11.90 9.94 -4.74
N ASP A 634 12.99 10.39 -5.37
CA ASP A 634 14.21 9.59 -5.52
C ASP A 634 15.19 9.78 -4.37
N THR A 635 15.21 10.99 -3.79
CA THR A 635 16.10 11.33 -2.68
C THR A 635 15.33 12.09 -1.61
N TYR A 636 15.15 11.48 -0.45
CA TYR A 636 14.44 12.06 0.68
C TYR A 636 15.00 11.60 2.03
N ALA A 637 14.78 12.44 3.03
CA ALA A 637 14.96 12.13 4.44
C ALA A 637 13.62 12.30 5.16
N MET A 638 13.35 11.42 6.12
CA MET A 638 12.19 11.46 6.98
C MET A 638 12.62 11.41 8.45
N VAL A 639 11.97 12.23 9.26
CA VAL A 639 12.12 12.29 10.71
C VAL A 639 10.74 12.23 11.33
N GLY A 640 10.54 11.25 12.21
CA GLY A 640 9.36 11.12 13.05
C GLY A 640 9.80 11.14 14.51
N TYR A 641 9.19 11.98 15.34
CA TYR A 641 9.41 11.99 16.78
C TYR A 641 8.06 11.96 17.48
N LEU A 642 7.95 11.15 18.52
CA LEU A 642 6.74 10.99 19.31
C LEU A 642 7.16 11.02 20.78
N ARG A 643 6.60 11.94 21.55
CA ARG A 643 6.64 11.91 23.01
C ARG A 643 5.23 11.98 23.55
N LEU A 644 4.86 10.97 24.32
CA LEU A 644 3.59 10.86 25.02
C LEU A 644 3.87 10.75 26.52
N ASN A 645 3.48 11.78 27.25
CA ASN A 645 3.48 11.83 28.71
C ASN A 645 2.06 12.15 29.16
N ARG A 646 1.33 11.11 29.54
CA ARG A 646 -0.03 11.23 30.07
C ARG A 646 0.02 11.60 31.53
N ASN A 647 1.04 11.22 32.30
CA ASN A 647 1.04 11.45 33.75
C ASN A 647 -0.23 10.87 34.42
N ALA A 648 -0.67 9.71 33.92
CA ALA A 648 -1.83 8.98 34.40
C ALA A 648 -1.40 7.84 35.33
N LEU A 649 -2.24 7.48 36.31
CA LEU A 649 -1.99 6.33 37.18
C LEU A 649 -2.01 5.03 36.36
N ALA A 650 -1.02 4.16 36.60
CA ALA A 650 -0.92 2.84 35.97
C ALA A 650 -2.21 2.03 36.17
N GLY A 651 -2.78 1.50 35.07
CA GLY A 651 -3.92 0.57 35.09
C GLY A 651 -5.28 1.12 34.61
N LEU A 652 -5.39 2.43 34.34
CA LEU A 652 -6.62 3.03 33.80
C LEU A 652 -6.68 3.00 32.26
N GLU A 653 -5.55 3.14 31.56
CA GLU A 653 -5.53 3.20 30.09
C GLU A 653 -4.63 2.13 29.47
N ASP A 654 -5.08 1.56 28.34
CA ASP A 654 -4.37 0.54 27.55
C ASP A 654 -3.09 1.06 26.85
N LEU A 655 -2.78 2.36 26.99
CA LEU A 655 -1.68 3.04 26.31
C LEU A 655 -0.73 3.63 27.34
N GLN A 656 0.51 3.13 27.34
CA GLN A 656 1.58 3.63 28.19
C GLN A 656 2.23 4.89 27.62
N ASP A 657 2.92 5.62 28.50
CA ASP A 657 3.78 6.72 28.12
C ASP A 657 4.95 6.18 27.28
N ARG A 658 5.33 6.94 26.24
CA ARG A 658 6.34 6.49 25.27
C ARG A 658 7.06 7.67 24.64
N GLU A 659 8.36 7.52 24.45
CA GLU A 659 9.18 8.39 23.61
C GLU A 659 9.82 7.56 22.48
N GLU A 660 9.66 7.99 21.23
CA GLU A 660 10.19 7.26 20.07
C GLU A 660 10.75 8.21 19.02
N LEU A 661 11.93 7.86 18.50
CA LEU A 661 12.55 8.49 17.34
C LEU A 661 12.57 7.54 16.15
N ARG A 662 12.04 8.02 15.03
CA ARG A 662 11.98 7.33 13.74
C ARG A 662 12.77 8.14 12.74
N LEU A 663 13.79 7.54 12.14
CA LEU A 663 14.55 8.15 11.05
C LEU A 663 14.49 7.26 9.84
N GLY A 664 14.47 7.84 8.65
CA GLY A 664 14.57 7.10 7.42
C GLY A 664 14.99 7.97 6.26
N GLY A 665 15.35 7.34 5.16
CA GLY A 665 15.67 8.06 3.95
C GLY A 665 16.10 7.16 2.82
N ARG A 666 16.15 7.78 1.64
CA ARG A 666 16.65 7.22 0.40
C ARG A 666 17.52 8.28 -0.25
N VAL A 667 18.66 7.87 -0.79
CA VAL A 667 19.54 8.74 -1.58
C VAL A 667 19.86 8.03 -2.87
N GLN A 668 19.44 8.61 -4.00
CA GLN A 668 19.87 8.20 -5.32
C GLN A 668 21.22 8.84 -5.60
N PHE A 669 22.30 8.06 -5.44
CA PHE A 669 23.68 8.56 -5.61
C PHE A 669 24.21 8.36 -7.04
N ALA A 670 23.53 7.56 -7.86
CA ALA A 670 23.78 7.43 -9.28
C ALA A 670 22.46 7.13 -10.03
N ARG A 671 22.45 7.25 -11.36
CA ARG A 671 21.25 7.19 -12.21
C ARG A 671 20.26 6.06 -11.86
N PHE A 672 20.75 4.87 -11.52
CA PHE A 672 19.92 3.71 -11.17
C PHE A 672 20.17 3.20 -9.76
N TRP A 673 21.13 3.79 -9.03
CA TRP A 673 21.55 3.29 -7.72
C TRP A 673 21.03 4.15 -6.59
N SER A 674 20.53 3.48 -5.56
CA SER A 674 20.02 4.10 -4.36
C SER A 674 20.49 3.36 -3.11
N VAL A 675 20.81 4.12 -2.07
CA VAL A 675 20.93 3.62 -0.70
C VAL A 675 19.68 4.05 0.05
N PHE A 676 19.12 3.18 0.87
CA PHE A 676 18.01 3.54 1.74
C PHE A 676 18.18 2.90 3.10
N GLY A 677 17.65 3.56 4.12
CA GLY A 677 17.72 3.08 5.49
C GLY A 677 16.58 3.60 6.33
N SER A 678 16.34 2.92 7.44
CA SER A 678 15.41 3.37 8.47
C SER A 678 15.80 2.83 9.82
N THR A 679 15.54 3.59 10.87
CA THR A 679 15.71 3.19 12.25
C THR A 679 14.52 3.62 13.08
N VAL A 680 14.14 2.76 14.03
CA VAL A 680 13.18 3.06 15.09
C VAL A 680 13.89 2.84 16.41
N ILE A 681 13.90 3.87 17.26
CA ILE A 681 14.59 3.90 18.54
C ILE A 681 13.54 4.29 19.58
N ASP A 682 13.38 3.45 20.58
CA ASP A 682 12.62 3.76 21.79
C ASP A 682 13.53 4.56 22.73
N LEU A 683 13.07 5.74 23.12
CA LEU A 683 13.77 6.67 24.00
C LEU A 683 13.13 6.72 25.39
N THR A 684 12.16 5.84 25.68
CA THR A 684 11.41 5.83 26.94
C THR A 684 12.30 5.43 28.11
N ASP A 685 12.63 6.37 29.00
CA ASP A 685 13.35 6.09 30.24
C ASP A 685 12.39 5.99 31.44
N ALA A 686 12.92 5.70 32.63
CA ALA A 686 12.14 5.57 33.87
C ALA A 686 11.41 6.87 34.30
N LYS A 687 11.76 8.04 33.73
CA LYS A 687 11.07 9.32 33.94
C LYS A 687 9.83 9.43 33.06
N GLU A 688 9.86 8.86 31.85
CA GLU A 688 8.68 8.80 30.98
C GLU A 688 7.72 7.70 31.43
N ASP A 689 8.20 6.48 31.63
CA ASP A 689 7.41 5.37 32.17
C ASP A 689 8.13 4.78 33.39
N PRO A 690 7.61 4.91 34.62
CA PRO A 690 8.22 4.32 35.82
C PRO A 690 8.38 2.80 35.78
N LEU A 691 7.68 2.11 34.87
CA LEU A 691 7.83 0.67 34.64
C LEU A 691 8.93 0.35 33.61
N SER A 692 9.47 1.35 32.92
CA SER A 692 10.58 1.18 31.98
C SER A 692 11.86 0.84 32.73
N MET A 693 12.51 -0.23 32.29
CA MET A 693 13.84 -0.63 32.73
C MET A 693 14.94 -0.12 31.79
N ALA A 694 14.56 0.62 30.74
CA ALA A 694 15.46 1.13 29.72
C ALA A 694 16.16 2.43 30.18
N ASP A 695 17.35 2.69 29.62
CA ASP A 695 18.16 3.88 29.89
C ASP A 695 17.83 5.08 28.99
N GLY A 696 16.73 4.99 28.23
CA GLY A 696 16.32 6.02 27.26
C GLY A 696 16.97 5.88 25.88
N TYR A 697 17.62 4.75 25.57
CA TYR A 697 18.06 4.43 24.21
C TYR A 697 18.00 2.92 23.91
N GLU A 698 16.84 2.45 23.46
CA GLU A 698 16.64 1.09 22.99
C GLU A 698 16.32 1.04 21.49
N PRO A 699 17.27 0.62 20.64
CA PRO A 699 16.97 0.34 19.25
C PRO A 699 15.86 -0.71 19.14
N VAL A 700 14.80 -0.42 18.38
CA VAL A 700 13.72 -1.38 18.11
C VAL A 700 14.01 -2.13 16.81
N ARG A 701 14.38 -1.38 15.77
CA ARG A 701 14.71 -1.93 14.45
C ARG A 701 15.68 -1.03 13.68
N HIS A 702 16.59 -1.66 12.96
CA HIS A 702 17.36 -1.02 11.89
C HIS A 702 17.11 -1.72 10.55
N ARG A 703 17.14 -0.94 9.47
CA ARG A 703 17.11 -1.42 8.09
C ARG A 703 18.09 -0.59 7.28
N LEU A 704 18.88 -1.26 6.45
CA LEU A 704 19.75 -0.65 5.45
C LEU A 704 19.67 -1.47 4.18
N GLY A 705 19.65 -0.81 3.03
CA GLY A 705 19.68 -1.51 1.76
C GLY A 705 20.27 -0.68 0.64
N ILE A 706 20.69 -1.40 -0.39
CA ILE A 706 21.15 -0.85 -1.66
C ILE A 706 20.23 -1.42 -2.73
N ALA A 707 19.73 -0.58 -3.63
CA ALA A 707 18.93 -0.99 -4.76
C ALA A 707 19.44 -0.38 -6.06
N TYR A 708 19.50 -1.21 -7.08
CA TYR A 708 19.62 -0.87 -8.49
C TYR A 708 18.24 -1.01 -9.15
N GLU A 709 17.75 0.05 -9.79
CA GLU A 709 16.48 0.04 -10.51
C GLU A 709 16.64 0.82 -11.81
N ASP A 710 16.51 0.10 -12.94
CA ASP A 710 16.43 0.69 -14.26
C ASP A 710 15.11 0.31 -14.95
N ASP A 711 15.02 0.55 -16.26
CA ASP A 711 13.80 0.36 -17.02
C ASP A 711 13.37 -1.13 -17.11
N CYS A 712 14.30 -2.07 -16.93
CA CYS A 712 14.07 -3.51 -17.15
C CYS A 712 14.46 -4.44 -15.97
N LEU A 713 15.21 -3.96 -14.96
CA LEU A 713 15.72 -4.73 -13.83
C LEU A 713 15.49 -3.99 -12.50
N THR A 714 15.09 -4.75 -11.48
CA THR A 714 15.19 -4.32 -10.08
C THR A 714 16.02 -5.33 -9.32
N LEU A 715 17.12 -4.88 -8.71
CA LEU A 715 18.01 -5.69 -7.88
C LEU A 715 18.24 -4.95 -6.57
N GLY A 716 18.10 -5.61 -5.42
CA GLY A 716 18.39 -4.98 -4.15
C GLY A 716 18.77 -5.96 -3.06
N ILE A 717 19.65 -5.52 -2.18
CA ILE A 717 20.04 -6.25 -0.97
C ILE A 717 19.60 -5.41 0.22
N THR A 718 18.86 -6.02 1.14
CA THR A 718 18.41 -5.37 2.37
C THR A 718 18.90 -6.16 3.57
N TRP A 719 19.56 -5.46 4.49
CA TRP A 719 19.80 -5.92 5.86
C TRP A 719 18.76 -5.31 6.78
N ARG A 720 18.23 -6.13 7.70
CA ARG A 720 17.35 -5.69 8.78
C ARG A 720 17.83 -6.31 10.09
N ARG A 721 17.77 -5.56 11.18
CA ARG A 721 17.99 -6.09 12.53
C ARG A 721 16.81 -5.77 13.42
N ASP A 722 16.26 -6.81 14.02
CA ASP A 722 15.20 -6.71 15.02
C ASP A 722 15.78 -6.95 16.42
N TYR A 723 15.52 -6.01 17.33
CA TYR A 723 16.08 -5.99 18.69
C TYR A 723 15.10 -6.47 19.76
N GLN A 724 13.84 -6.71 19.39
CA GLN A 724 12.84 -7.29 20.28
C GLN A 724 12.56 -8.75 19.89
N ALA A 725 12.40 -9.60 20.89
CA ALA A 725 11.95 -10.99 20.73
C ALA A 725 10.50 -11.10 21.19
N ASN A 726 9.73 -11.99 20.59
CA ASN A 726 8.42 -12.37 21.11
C ASN A 726 8.21 -13.88 20.92
N GLY A 727 8.04 -14.61 22.03
CA GLY A 727 7.92 -16.06 22.02
C GLY A 727 9.10 -16.76 21.35
N ASP A 728 8.86 -17.51 20.29
CA ASP A 728 9.90 -18.21 19.51
C ASP A 728 10.53 -17.35 18.39
N ALA A 729 10.08 -16.11 18.19
CA ALA A 729 10.73 -15.16 17.30
C ALA A 729 11.90 -14.47 18.03
N ARG A 730 13.13 -14.68 17.54
CA ARG A 730 14.37 -14.23 18.21
C ARG A 730 14.84 -12.86 17.68
N LYS A 731 15.51 -12.11 18.54
CA LYS A 731 16.29 -10.91 18.16
C LYS A 731 17.37 -11.34 17.16
N GLY A 732 17.57 -10.63 16.06
CA GLY A 732 18.54 -11.07 15.06
C GLY A 732 18.63 -10.22 13.81
N ASN A 733 19.59 -10.58 12.96
CA ASN A 733 19.75 -10.02 11.62
C ASN A 733 18.92 -10.85 10.62
N ALA A 734 18.37 -10.17 9.63
CA ALA A 734 17.80 -10.75 8.44
C ALA A 734 18.41 -10.08 7.21
N PHE A 735 18.69 -10.85 6.17
CA PHE A 735 19.18 -10.39 4.88
C PHE A 735 18.21 -10.85 3.80
N GLN A 736 17.90 -9.99 2.85
CA GLN A 736 16.99 -10.30 1.75
C GLN A 736 17.59 -9.83 0.43
N LEU A 737 17.56 -10.70 -0.56
CA LEU A 737 17.84 -10.37 -1.96
C LEU A 737 16.51 -10.22 -2.70
N ARG A 738 16.28 -9.06 -3.28
CA ARG A 738 15.16 -8.78 -4.18
C ARG A 738 15.68 -8.75 -5.60
N LEU A 739 15.11 -9.58 -6.47
CA LEU A 739 15.37 -9.59 -7.90
C LEU A 739 14.02 -9.54 -8.62
N ALA A 740 13.89 -8.69 -9.63
CA ALA A 740 12.73 -8.66 -10.50
C ALA A 740 13.14 -8.27 -11.92
N PHE A 741 12.72 -9.09 -12.89
CA PHE A 741 12.88 -8.80 -14.31
C PHE A 741 11.57 -8.23 -14.83
N ARG A 742 11.60 -6.99 -15.32
CA ARG A 742 10.44 -6.44 -16.05
C ARG A 742 10.41 -7.12 -17.42
N ASN A 743 9.21 -7.35 -17.97
CA ASN A 743 9.00 -8.02 -19.26
C ASN A 743 9.30 -9.55 -19.33
N ILE A 744 9.60 -10.19 -18.19
CA ILE A 744 9.48 -11.66 -18.00
C ILE A 744 8.38 -11.99 -16.97
N GLY A 745 7.77 -10.97 -16.36
CA GLY A 745 6.76 -11.13 -15.33
C GLY A 745 5.40 -11.57 -15.88
N ILE A 746 4.80 -12.52 -15.18
CA ILE A 746 3.40 -12.95 -15.31
C ILE A 746 2.49 -11.99 -14.56
#